data_AF-A0A8H6WDQ9-F1
#
_entry.id   AF-A0A8H6WDQ9-F1
#
_cell.length_a   1.000
_cell.length_b   1.000
_cell.length_c   1.000
_cell.angle_alpha   90.00
_cell.angle_beta   90.00
_cell.angle_gamma   90.00
#
_symmetry.space_group_name_H-M   'P 1'
#
loop_
_entity.id
_entity.type
_entity.pdbx_description
1 polymer ?
#
loop_
_entity_poly.entity_id
_entity_poly.type
_entity_poly.pdbx_seq_one_letter_code
_entity_poly.pdbx_strand_id
1 'polypeptide(L)'
;MGSLSISDGGRSTFYGQAANSFYLLKNETAPEEEPQSPEPDPIISPNVPWSAYAFPFAPSVGKSGQDIRATLFSLLPGEAAARRFAENYYQKAAWMYAPISRAEFYEKIYNPIFVEGAAETITGSSLAVCFSVLCFGAYMDLSLPPHSEQATQLYQLSRAALSMDPILDEPSIPAIQALVLMVHYMFFSGTGNDARWVLMGLVVKLAHSLGLHRDSQRWNLDPLETYKRRCLLYEIYTYDSFQSLTFGRPPTFSLAHIDTKLPHESTKNAAGEVEMSFHGWKHLWSTECLSVVHDRVFGARAPTYSTVLELEKKVRNHYVPPSLRVPGFITSTKTAIETPVTLELTLQRYCTFGIREIALFYMHRGFFASALADESQDPMSGMYAPSVLAAYTSACTYIALIDSLFALHPELTERMSFYFSHVFSCAIVLGSIASKPRLAVAPSALSHFESAYRLFERVSDRAQTAKMLPVLHKLKSRAHAAFLTPSPSISSPQIKTEVDEIAALGGATRLVTRRTTSPSSPSHSDVSPQPASPPMFDSPQSWPGFSPSQDFGYAQYSLMPSDGFDPYAFNSYPSPNENVPMLEDLETNSTTRKTMATTLTFNATFSTLDARPTMAATSSMLNAPHAVAEAPTPKLNAQNATAEASSSTLRLEKPRPIPNSYWATEQLLGIEYPWNPADGTYSAKLDALLTAGVVTFIDLTEAGELLPYSTCLRDHASRLGIDENIIEYHRFPIRDRSLPHSIQLVYDVMNVLRDNTERGRIVAVHCRGGIGRTGLVVGCWLVENGFNGEEALAIIAQRWQGVAKRVIYPHSPETPAQFAFVREFQPQSNSEGLAF
;
A
#
# COMPACT_ATOMS: atom_id res chain seq x y z
N MET A 1 17.23 -12.41 -0.50
CA MET A 1 17.47 -12.29 -1.96
C MET A 1 16.61 -13.33 -2.67
N GLY A 2 16.40 -13.22 -3.99
CA GLY A 2 15.35 -13.96 -4.70
C GLY A 2 15.80 -15.14 -5.58
N SER A 3 14.93 -15.50 -6.53
CA SER A 3 15.14 -16.52 -7.56
C SER A 3 15.57 -15.87 -8.88
N LEU A 4 16.74 -16.27 -9.39
CA LEU A 4 17.27 -15.89 -10.69
C LEU A 4 17.36 -17.13 -11.58
N SER A 5 16.64 -17.14 -12.70
CA SER A 5 16.83 -18.12 -13.76
C SER A 5 17.70 -17.54 -14.87
N ILE A 6 18.60 -18.35 -15.43
CA ILE A 6 19.41 -18.00 -16.62
C ILE A 6 19.39 -19.21 -17.57
N SER A 7 19.06 -18.99 -18.84
CA SER A 7 19.21 -20.00 -19.90
C SER A 7 20.58 -19.96 -20.55
N ASP A 8 20.98 -21.05 -21.22
CA ASP A 8 22.23 -21.13 -21.98
C ASP A 8 22.37 -19.99 -23.03
N GLY A 9 21.25 -19.53 -23.60
CA GLY A 9 21.17 -18.37 -24.50
C GLY A 9 21.18 -17.00 -23.82
N GLY A 10 21.51 -16.92 -22.53
CA GLY A 10 21.60 -15.66 -21.76
C GLY A 10 20.27 -15.03 -21.35
N ARG A 11 19.11 -15.64 -21.65
CA ARG A 11 17.81 -15.12 -21.22
C ARG A 11 17.65 -15.30 -19.71
N SER A 12 17.54 -14.19 -18.99
CA SER A 12 17.41 -14.18 -17.53
C SER A 12 16.03 -13.70 -17.04
N THR A 13 15.50 -14.32 -15.99
CA THR A 13 14.29 -13.87 -15.28
C THR A 13 14.55 -13.83 -13.77
N PHE A 14 14.26 -12.69 -13.15
CA PHE A 14 14.39 -12.49 -11.70
C PHE A 14 13.04 -12.24 -11.02
N TYR A 15 12.83 -12.87 -9.87
CA TYR A 15 11.76 -12.58 -8.92
C TYR A 15 12.34 -12.50 -7.50
N GLY A 16 11.95 -11.49 -6.72
CA GLY A 16 12.49 -11.31 -5.38
C GLY A 16 11.86 -12.22 -4.33
N GLN A 17 12.32 -12.09 -3.10
CA GLN A 17 11.87 -12.91 -1.96
C GLN A 17 10.37 -12.72 -1.61
N ALA A 18 9.84 -11.52 -1.82
CA ALA A 18 8.42 -11.22 -1.64
C ALA A 18 7.53 -11.75 -2.78
N ALA A 19 8.12 -12.28 -3.87
CA ALA A 19 7.34 -12.75 -5.00
C ALA A 19 6.37 -13.87 -4.59
N ASN A 20 5.17 -13.84 -5.17
CA ASN A 20 4.17 -14.88 -4.94
C ASN A 20 4.73 -16.27 -5.35
N SER A 21 4.24 -17.34 -4.71
CA SER A 21 4.75 -18.70 -4.95
C SER A 21 4.57 -19.15 -6.41
N PHE A 22 3.62 -18.57 -7.16
CA PHE A 22 3.40 -18.91 -8.57
C PHE A 22 4.53 -18.40 -9.49
N TYR A 23 5.03 -17.19 -9.30
CA TYR A 23 6.17 -16.68 -10.06
C TYR A 23 7.48 -17.39 -9.70
N LEU A 24 7.66 -17.78 -8.44
CA LEU A 24 8.77 -18.64 -8.02
C LEU A 24 8.69 -20.00 -8.74
N LEU A 25 7.54 -20.67 -8.70
CA LEU A 25 7.30 -21.94 -9.41
C LEU A 25 7.56 -21.82 -10.92
N LYS A 26 7.15 -20.73 -11.58
CA LYS A 26 7.41 -20.46 -13.02
C LYS A 26 8.91 -20.37 -13.35
N ASN A 27 9.75 -19.92 -12.40
CA ASN A 27 11.20 -19.92 -12.58
C ASN A 27 11.78 -21.35 -12.47
N GLU A 28 11.20 -22.20 -11.63
CA GLU A 28 11.68 -23.56 -11.32
C GLU A 28 11.29 -24.60 -12.35
N THR A 29 10.05 -24.54 -12.84
CA THR A 29 9.65 -25.34 -13.98
C THR A 29 10.49 -24.88 -15.16
N ALA A 30 11.39 -25.75 -15.63
CA ALA A 30 11.90 -25.63 -16.97
C ALA A 30 10.69 -25.56 -17.92
N PRO A 31 10.75 -24.78 -19.00
CA PRO A 31 10.11 -25.28 -20.19
C PRO A 31 10.84 -26.58 -20.56
N GLU A 32 10.33 -27.73 -20.11
CA GLU A 32 9.98 -28.76 -21.10
C GLU A 32 9.35 -27.97 -22.21
N GLU A 33 10.00 -27.94 -23.39
CA GLU A 33 9.67 -27.04 -24.51
C GLU A 33 8.20 -26.73 -24.41
N GLU A 34 7.85 -25.53 -23.91
CA GLU A 34 6.44 -25.18 -23.92
C GLU A 34 6.15 -25.31 -25.41
N PRO A 35 5.21 -26.20 -25.85
CA PRO A 35 4.37 -25.71 -26.91
C PRO A 35 3.91 -24.40 -26.30
N GLN A 36 4.43 -23.28 -26.83
CA GLN A 36 3.78 -22.00 -26.69
C GLN A 36 2.33 -22.40 -26.88
N SER A 37 1.52 -22.29 -25.84
CA SER A 37 0.19 -22.88 -25.85
C SER A 37 -0.57 -21.97 -26.80
N PRO A 38 -0.61 -22.30 -28.10
CA PRO A 38 0.00 -21.44 -29.12
C PRO A 38 -0.53 -20.04 -28.92
N GLU A 39 0.35 -19.04 -28.74
CA GLU A 39 -0.08 -17.65 -28.93
C GLU A 39 -0.57 -17.65 -30.38
N PRO A 40 -1.89 -17.75 -30.59
CA PRO A 40 -2.38 -18.76 -31.54
C PRO A 40 -1.96 -18.34 -32.93
N ASP A 41 -0.97 -19.01 -33.53
CA ASP A 41 -0.02 -18.45 -34.53
C ASP A 41 -0.36 -17.03 -34.99
N PRO A 42 0.17 -16.03 -34.28
CA PRO A 42 -0.59 -14.93 -33.68
C PRO A 42 -1.67 -14.41 -34.62
N ILE A 43 -2.89 -14.98 -34.51
CA ILE A 43 -3.83 -15.16 -35.62
C ILE A 43 -3.83 -13.88 -36.41
N ILE A 44 -3.14 -13.91 -37.55
CA ILE A 44 -3.17 -12.83 -38.51
C ILE A 44 -4.53 -12.94 -39.17
N SER A 45 -5.56 -12.56 -38.41
CA SER A 45 -6.78 -12.01 -38.96
C SER A 45 -6.27 -10.99 -39.96
N PRO A 46 -6.52 -11.17 -41.27
CA PRO A 46 -5.88 -10.36 -42.31
C PRO A 46 -6.22 -8.87 -42.21
N ASN A 47 -7.08 -8.52 -41.24
CA ASN A 47 -7.55 -7.21 -40.86
C ASN A 47 -6.72 -6.54 -39.74
N VAL A 48 -5.84 -7.24 -39.01
CA VAL A 48 -5.07 -6.64 -37.89
C VAL A 48 -3.76 -6.03 -38.40
N PRO A 49 -3.49 -4.72 -38.20
CA PRO A 49 -2.27 -4.08 -38.71
C PRO A 49 -0.98 -4.61 -38.08
N TRP A 50 0.08 -4.73 -38.89
CA TRP A 50 1.44 -5.12 -38.46
C TRP A 50 1.98 -4.26 -37.30
N SER A 51 1.55 -3.00 -37.18
CA SER A 51 1.94 -2.08 -36.11
C SER A 51 1.59 -2.59 -34.70
N ALA A 52 0.63 -3.53 -34.57
CA ALA A 52 0.36 -4.24 -33.32
C ALA A 52 1.60 -4.99 -32.80
N TYR A 53 2.38 -5.61 -33.69
CA TYR A 53 3.55 -6.43 -33.33
C TYR A 53 4.81 -5.58 -33.11
N ALA A 54 4.93 -4.44 -33.82
CA ALA A 54 6.03 -3.49 -33.65
C ALA A 54 5.89 -2.60 -32.39
N PHE A 55 4.71 -2.56 -31.76
CA PHE A 55 4.44 -1.81 -30.52
C PHE A 55 5.43 -2.14 -29.38
N PRO A 56 5.97 -1.15 -28.63
CA PRO A 56 5.79 0.31 -28.74
C PRO A 56 6.84 1.01 -29.63
N PHE A 57 7.63 0.27 -30.39
CA PHE A 57 8.80 0.77 -31.13
C PHE A 57 8.55 0.95 -32.64
N ALA A 58 7.28 0.96 -33.06
CA ALA A 58 6.92 1.20 -34.45
C ALA A 58 7.29 2.64 -34.85
N PRO A 59 8.07 2.87 -35.92
CA PRO A 59 8.28 4.22 -36.43
C PRO A 59 6.95 4.80 -36.95
N SER A 60 6.75 6.11 -36.80
CA SER A 60 5.52 6.80 -37.23
C SER A 60 5.22 6.52 -38.70
N VAL A 61 4.12 5.81 -38.95
CA VAL A 61 3.77 5.30 -40.27
C VAL A 61 3.18 6.43 -41.12
N GLY A 62 3.86 6.83 -42.19
CA GLY A 62 3.55 8.02 -43.01
C GLY A 62 2.22 7.96 -43.78
N LYS A 63 2.24 7.97 -45.12
CA LYS A 63 0.98 7.92 -45.92
C LYS A 63 0.12 6.69 -45.62
N SER A 64 0.75 5.55 -45.33
CA SER A 64 0.08 4.31 -44.89
C SER A 64 -0.58 4.41 -43.50
N GLY A 65 -0.30 5.46 -42.71
CA GLY A 65 -0.97 5.71 -41.42
C GLY A 65 -2.44 6.11 -41.57
N GLN A 66 -2.81 6.79 -42.66
CA GLN A 66 -4.22 7.13 -42.94
C GLN A 66 -5.03 5.87 -43.30
N ASP A 67 -4.46 4.97 -44.10
CA ASP A 67 -5.08 3.68 -44.43
C ASP A 67 -5.26 2.81 -43.17
N ILE A 68 -4.21 2.71 -42.33
CA ILE A 68 -4.28 2.00 -41.04
C ILE A 68 -5.35 2.61 -40.14
N ARG A 69 -5.43 3.94 -40.05
CA ARG A 69 -6.47 4.63 -39.24
C ARG A 69 -7.87 4.23 -39.72
N ALA A 70 -8.16 4.35 -41.01
CA ALA A 70 -9.46 3.99 -41.57
C ALA A 70 -9.79 2.50 -41.32
N THR A 71 -8.81 1.61 -41.48
CA THR A 71 -8.95 0.18 -41.13
C THR A 71 -9.30 0.00 -39.65
N LEU A 72 -8.60 0.64 -38.72
CA LEU A 72 -8.86 0.53 -37.29
C LEU A 72 -10.29 1.00 -36.93
N PHE A 73 -10.74 2.14 -37.46
CA PHE A 73 -12.13 2.59 -37.24
C PHE A 73 -13.17 1.59 -37.80
N SER A 74 -12.90 0.97 -38.95
CA SER A 74 -13.79 -0.07 -39.52
C SER A 74 -13.88 -1.35 -38.67
N LEU A 75 -12.94 -1.56 -37.76
CA LEU A 75 -12.86 -2.73 -36.86
C LEU A 75 -13.38 -2.44 -35.45
N LEU A 76 -13.93 -1.26 -35.20
CA LEU A 76 -14.68 -0.99 -33.97
C LEU A 76 -15.96 -1.84 -33.94
N PRO A 77 -16.34 -2.41 -32.78
CA PRO A 77 -17.62 -3.09 -32.64
C PRO A 77 -18.76 -2.07 -32.75
N GLY A 78 -19.91 -2.50 -33.28
CA GLY A 78 -21.09 -1.63 -33.39
C GLY A 78 -21.54 -1.07 -32.02
N GLU A 79 -22.12 0.14 -32.04
CA GLU A 79 -22.43 0.96 -30.85
C GLU A 79 -23.04 0.17 -29.67
N ALA A 80 -24.01 -0.71 -29.92
CA ALA A 80 -24.65 -1.48 -28.86
C ALA A 80 -23.67 -2.42 -28.10
N ALA A 81 -22.73 -3.03 -28.82
CA ALA A 81 -21.67 -3.85 -28.22
C ALA A 81 -20.60 -2.97 -27.58
N ALA A 82 -20.22 -1.85 -28.22
CA ALA A 82 -19.28 -0.89 -27.65
C ALA A 82 -19.77 -0.34 -26.29
N ARG A 83 -21.04 0.09 -26.20
CA ARG A 83 -21.68 0.53 -24.96
C ARG A 83 -21.68 -0.57 -23.91
N ARG A 84 -22.04 -1.82 -24.27
CA ARG A 84 -22.06 -2.96 -23.35
C ARG A 84 -20.69 -3.22 -22.73
N PHE A 85 -19.63 -3.21 -23.54
CA PHE A 85 -18.27 -3.41 -23.04
C PHE A 85 -17.79 -2.23 -22.20
N ALA A 86 -17.99 -0.98 -22.63
CA ALA A 86 -17.63 0.18 -21.83
C ALA A 86 -18.30 0.16 -20.44
N GLU A 87 -19.58 -0.20 -20.37
CA GLU A 87 -20.29 -0.38 -19.10
C GLU A 87 -19.75 -1.54 -18.26
N ASN A 88 -19.47 -2.70 -18.87
CA ASN A 88 -18.83 -3.83 -18.17
C ASN A 88 -17.47 -3.42 -17.56
N TYR A 89 -16.65 -2.64 -18.27
CA TYR A 89 -15.38 -2.13 -17.74
C TYR A 89 -15.62 -1.25 -16.51
N TYR A 90 -16.48 -0.24 -16.59
CA TYR A 90 -16.72 0.68 -15.49
C TYR A 90 -17.38 0.01 -14.27
N GLN A 91 -18.28 -0.95 -14.48
CA GLN A 91 -19.01 -1.61 -13.40
C GLN A 91 -18.20 -2.75 -12.72
N LYS A 92 -17.23 -3.36 -13.40
CA LYS A 92 -16.56 -4.60 -12.94
C LYS A 92 -15.04 -4.53 -12.82
N ALA A 93 -14.38 -3.55 -13.44
CA ALA A 93 -12.92 -3.41 -13.41
C ALA A 93 -12.44 -2.04 -12.90
N ALA A 94 -13.06 -0.94 -13.33
CA ALA A 94 -12.59 0.42 -13.02
C ALA A 94 -12.60 0.77 -11.51
N TRP A 95 -13.40 0.05 -10.71
CA TRP A 95 -13.41 0.15 -9.24
C TRP A 95 -12.02 -0.03 -8.60
N MET A 96 -11.15 -0.82 -9.24
CA MET A 96 -9.81 -1.10 -8.71
C MET A 96 -8.83 -0.01 -9.12
N TYR A 97 -8.91 0.42 -10.39
CA TYR A 97 -8.08 1.48 -10.96
C TYR A 97 -8.80 2.21 -12.11
N ALA A 98 -8.85 3.54 -12.05
CA ALA A 98 -9.57 4.39 -13.00
C ALA A 98 -8.65 5.47 -13.62
N PRO A 99 -7.75 5.10 -14.56
CA PRO A 99 -6.85 6.06 -15.21
C PRO A 99 -7.57 7.10 -16.08
N ILE A 100 -8.80 6.79 -16.52
CA ILE A 100 -9.72 7.70 -17.18
C ILE A 100 -11.09 7.59 -16.48
N SER A 101 -11.76 8.72 -16.26
CA SER A 101 -13.09 8.71 -15.62
C SER A 101 -14.19 8.34 -16.62
N ARG A 102 -15.29 7.76 -16.14
CA ARG A 102 -16.44 7.40 -17.00
C ARG A 102 -16.99 8.59 -17.77
N ALA A 103 -17.14 9.74 -17.12
CA ALA A 103 -17.60 10.97 -17.76
C ALA A 103 -16.66 11.41 -18.89
N GLU A 104 -15.36 11.49 -18.60
CA GLU A 104 -14.33 11.90 -19.57
C GLU A 104 -14.22 10.95 -20.77
N PHE A 105 -14.27 9.63 -20.53
CA PHE A 105 -14.29 8.64 -21.61
C PHE A 105 -15.50 8.82 -22.51
N TYR A 106 -16.70 9.01 -21.94
CA TYR A 106 -17.90 9.20 -22.76
C TYR A 106 -17.87 10.52 -23.53
N GLU A 107 -17.48 11.62 -22.88
CA GLU A 107 -17.43 12.96 -23.45
C GLU A 107 -16.34 13.12 -24.52
N LYS A 108 -15.12 12.62 -24.28
CA LYS A 108 -13.94 12.91 -25.12
C LYS A 108 -13.60 11.81 -26.11
N ILE A 109 -14.18 10.61 -25.98
CA ILE A 109 -13.81 9.44 -26.80
C ILE A 109 -15.06 8.75 -27.35
N TYR A 110 -15.96 8.26 -26.49
CA TYR A 110 -17.09 7.46 -26.94
C TYR A 110 -18.06 8.24 -27.83
N ASN A 111 -18.54 9.41 -27.38
CA ASN A 111 -19.56 10.16 -28.13
C ASN A 111 -19.01 10.68 -29.47
N PRO A 112 -17.79 11.25 -29.57
CA PRO A 112 -17.19 11.61 -30.85
C PRO A 112 -17.11 10.44 -31.85
N ILE A 113 -16.79 9.22 -31.38
CA ILE A 113 -16.65 8.03 -32.23
C ILE A 113 -18.00 7.46 -32.66
N PHE A 114 -18.92 7.27 -31.71
CA PHE A 114 -20.11 6.43 -31.91
C PHE A 114 -21.43 7.20 -32.06
N VAL A 115 -21.48 8.49 -31.70
CA VAL A 115 -22.73 9.27 -31.63
C VAL A 115 -22.68 10.51 -32.53
N GLU A 116 -21.59 11.27 -32.47
CA GLU A 116 -21.47 12.59 -33.12
C GLU A 116 -20.89 12.50 -34.54
N GLY A 117 -20.27 11.38 -34.91
CA GLY A 117 -19.58 11.22 -36.19
C GLY A 117 -18.29 12.04 -36.32
N ALA A 118 -17.73 12.51 -35.20
CA ALA A 118 -16.51 13.31 -35.13
C ALA A 118 -15.23 12.46 -35.01
N ALA A 119 -15.25 11.23 -35.52
CA ALA A 119 -14.15 10.26 -35.44
C ALA A 119 -12.80 10.79 -35.96
N GLU A 120 -12.83 11.74 -36.89
CA GLU A 120 -11.66 12.45 -37.44
C GLU A 120 -10.78 13.09 -36.35
N THR A 121 -11.40 13.55 -35.26
CA THR A 121 -10.77 14.34 -34.19
C THR A 121 -9.97 13.52 -33.18
N ILE A 122 -10.14 12.19 -33.18
CA ILE A 122 -9.58 11.28 -32.17
C ILE A 122 -8.13 10.91 -32.50
N THR A 123 -7.17 11.16 -31.60
CA THR A 123 -5.76 10.73 -31.78
C THR A 123 -5.62 9.21 -31.74
N GLY A 124 -4.48 8.66 -32.20
CA GLY A 124 -4.25 7.21 -32.12
C GLY A 124 -4.26 6.69 -30.69
N SER A 125 -3.71 7.47 -29.77
CA SER A 125 -3.74 7.22 -28.32
C SER A 125 -5.16 7.22 -27.75
N SER A 126 -6.03 8.16 -28.14
CA SER A 126 -7.43 8.16 -27.69
C SER A 126 -8.24 7.00 -28.28
N LEU A 127 -7.94 6.59 -29.52
CA LEU A 127 -8.50 5.37 -30.11
C LEU A 127 -8.00 4.11 -29.39
N ALA A 128 -6.73 4.09 -28.95
CA ALA A 128 -6.19 3.02 -28.11
C ALA A 128 -6.85 2.96 -26.73
N VAL A 129 -7.15 4.09 -26.09
CA VAL A 129 -7.98 4.13 -24.87
C VAL A 129 -9.34 3.50 -25.15
N CYS A 130 -9.99 3.83 -26.28
CA CYS A 130 -11.24 3.20 -26.69
C CYS A 130 -11.11 1.68 -26.79
N PHE A 131 -10.18 1.17 -27.60
CA PHE A 131 -9.98 -0.28 -27.74
C PHE A 131 -9.60 -0.97 -26.42
N SER A 132 -8.80 -0.35 -25.56
CA SER A 132 -8.46 -0.89 -24.24
C SER A 132 -9.66 -0.98 -23.29
N VAL A 133 -10.51 0.06 -23.23
CA VAL A 133 -11.76 0.02 -22.43
C VAL A 133 -12.70 -1.07 -22.95
N LEU A 134 -12.86 -1.18 -24.28
CA LEU A 134 -13.72 -2.20 -24.90
C LEU A 134 -13.15 -3.61 -24.73
N CYS A 135 -11.83 -3.80 -24.85
CA CYS A 135 -11.13 -5.06 -24.61
C CYS A 135 -11.38 -5.57 -23.19
N PHE A 136 -11.12 -4.73 -22.19
CA PHE A 136 -11.29 -5.09 -20.79
C PHE A 136 -12.79 -5.28 -20.45
N GLY A 137 -13.65 -4.47 -21.05
CA GLY A 137 -15.10 -4.63 -20.99
C GLY A 137 -15.63 -5.95 -21.55
N ALA A 138 -15.03 -6.45 -22.64
CA ALA A 138 -15.33 -7.77 -23.21
C ALA A 138 -14.79 -8.91 -22.35
N TYR A 139 -13.61 -8.75 -21.75
CA TYR A 139 -13.04 -9.72 -20.80
C TYR A 139 -13.91 -9.87 -19.54
N MET A 140 -14.45 -8.76 -19.02
CA MET A 140 -15.38 -8.74 -17.87
C MET A 140 -16.85 -9.03 -18.25
N ASP A 141 -17.12 -9.35 -19.50
CA ASP A 141 -18.44 -9.80 -19.94
C ASP A 141 -18.61 -11.29 -19.59
N LEU A 142 -19.52 -11.60 -18.66
CA LEU A 142 -19.73 -12.97 -18.21
C LEU A 142 -20.49 -13.80 -19.26
N SER A 143 -21.11 -13.16 -20.27
CA SER A 143 -21.67 -13.88 -21.42
C SER A 143 -20.61 -14.35 -22.43
N LEU A 144 -19.33 -13.96 -22.25
CA LEU A 144 -18.21 -14.36 -23.09
C LEU A 144 -17.23 -15.26 -22.29
N PRO A 145 -16.52 -16.20 -22.92
CA PRO A 145 -15.44 -16.93 -22.26
C PRO A 145 -14.30 -15.98 -21.86
N PRO A 146 -13.53 -16.29 -20.79
CA PRO A 146 -12.51 -15.38 -20.25
C PRO A 146 -11.50 -14.94 -21.32
N HIS A 147 -10.96 -15.87 -22.10
CA HIS A 147 -9.99 -15.57 -23.17
C HIS A 147 -10.69 -15.54 -24.53
N SER A 148 -11.76 -14.75 -24.65
CA SER A 148 -12.50 -14.63 -25.91
C SER A 148 -11.65 -14.04 -27.04
N GLU A 149 -11.90 -14.51 -28.27
CA GLU A 149 -11.29 -13.95 -29.49
C GLU A 149 -11.56 -12.45 -29.59
N GLN A 150 -12.76 -12.00 -29.23
CA GLN A 150 -13.16 -10.59 -29.25
C GLN A 150 -12.33 -9.71 -28.30
N ALA A 151 -12.13 -10.14 -27.05
CA ALA A 151 -11.26 -9.41 -26.12
C ALA A 151 -9.80 -9.38 -26.61
N THR A 152 -9.34 -10.50 -27.17
CA THR A 152 -7.98 -10.64 -27.73
C THR A 152 -7.77 -9.72 -28.95
N GLN A 153 -8.74 -9.66 -29.87
CA GLN A 153 -8.70 -8.78 -31.04
C GLN A 153 -8.67 -7.31 -30.63
N LEU A 154 -9.56 -6.90 -29.72
CA LEU A 154 -9.60 -5.53 -29.19
C LEU A 154 -8.27 -5.14 -28.50
N TYR A 155 -7.60 -6.08 -27.83
CA TYR A 155 -6.26 -5.85 -27.27
C TYR A 155 -5.21 -5.55 -28.36
N GLN A 156 -5.18 -6.33 -29.44
CA GLN A 156 -4.25 -6.09 -30.55
C GLN A 156 -4.57 -4.78 -31.31
N LEU A 157 -5.86 -4.46 -31.50
CA LEU A 157 -6.29 -3.19 -32.10
C LEU A 157 -5.88 -1.99 -31.24
N SER A 158 -5.91 -2.12 -29.90
CA SER A 158 -5.40 -1.09 -28.99
C SER A 158 -3.91 -0.85 -29.18
N ARG A 159 -3.10 -1.91 -29.30
CA ARG A 159 -1.65 -1.81 -29.59
C ARG A 159 -1.40 -1.18 -30.96
N ALA A 160 -2.13 -1.58 -31.99
CA ALA A 160 -2.03 -1.01 -33.34
C ALA A 160 -2.39 0.49 -33.37
N ALA A 161 -3.45 0.89 -32.66
CA ALA A 161 -3.89 2.27 -32.57
C ALA A 161 -2.87 3.16 -31.82
N LEU A 162 -2.30 2.64 -30.73
CA LEU A 162 -1.29 3.36 -29.96
C LEU A 162 0.02 3.55 -30.74
N SER A 163 0.37 2.59 -31.60
CA SER A 163 1.50 2.68 -32.54
C SER A 163 1.29 3.66 -33.71
N MET A 164 0.16 4.38 -33.79
CA MET A 164 -0.01 5.47 -34.77
C MET A 164 0.65 6.79 -34.31
N ASP A 165 0.78 6.98 -32.99
CA ASP A 165 1.37 8.18 -32.40
C ASP A 165 2.82 7.87 -31.95
N PRO A 166 3.80 8.79 -32.07
CA PRO A 166 5.18 8.57 -31.67
C PRO A 166 5.37 8.72 -30.14
N ILE A 167 4.72 7.86 -29.35
CA ILE A 167 4.56 8.01 -27.89
C ILE A 167 5.86 8.08 -27.05
N LEU A 168 7.01 7.74 -27.64
CA LEU A 168 8.33 7.82 -27.00
C LEU A 168 8.92 9.24 -27.10
N ASP A 169 8.66 9.93 -28.21
CA ASP A 169 9.15 11.28 -28.49
C ASP A 169 8.10 12.33 -28.10
N GLU A 170 6.81 12.04 -28.36
CA GLU A 170 5.65 12.89 -28.07
C GLU A 170 4.66 12.16 -27.13
N PRO A 171 5.00 11.97 -25.84
CA PRO A 171 4.09 11.37 -24.88
C PRO A 171 2.81 12.21 -24.70
N SER A 172 1.69 11.54 -24.44
CA SER A 172 0.40 12.20 -24.20
C SER A 172 -0.37 11.55 -23.03
N ILE A 173 -1.30 12.29 -22.42
CA ILE A 173 -2.16 11.74 -21.36
C ILE A 173 -2.97 10.53 -21.85
N PRO A 174 -3.62 10.55 -23.04
CA PRO A 174 -4.28 9.36 -23.58
C PRO A 174 -3.33 8.19 -23.83
N ALA A 175 -2.07 8.42 -24.22
CA ALA A 175 -1.09 7.34 -24.42
C ALA A 175 -0.81 6.62 -23.09
N ILE A 176 -0.57 7.39 -22.02
CA ILE A 176 -0.39 6.86 -20.66
C ILE A 176 -1.65 6.12 -20.20
N GLN A 177 -2.84 6.68 -20.40
CA GLN A 177 -4.11 6.03 -20.06
C GLN A 177 -4.29 4.70 -20.80
N ALA A 178 -4.01 4.64 -22.11
CA ALA A 178 -4.09 3.42 -22.92
C ALA A 178 -3.13 2.34 -22.39
N LEU A 179 -1.88 2.70 -22.12
CA LEU A 179 -0.87 1.78 -21.56
C LEU A 179 -1.27 1.23 -20.20
N VAL A 180 -1.79 2.07 -19.30
CA VAL A 180 -2.25 1.65 -17.96
C VAL A 180 -3.44 0.69 -18.09
N LEU A 181 -4.39 0.96 -18.99
CA LEU A 181 -5.51 0.05 -19.24
C LEU A 181 -5.05 -1.31 -19.82
N MET A 182 -4.10 -1.32 -20.77
CA MET A 182 -3.47 -2.55 -21.27
C MET A 182 -2.85 -3.36 -20.13
N VAL A 183 -2.05 -2.70 -19.29
CA VAL A 183 -1.36 -3.28 -18.13
C VAL A 183 -2.36 -3.85 -17.11
N HIS A 184 -3.53 -3.22 -16.92
CA HIS A 184 -4.61 -3.76 -16.07
C HIS A 184 -5.31 -4.97 -16.69
N TYR A 185 -5.60 -4.95 -17.99
CA TYR A 185 -6.14 -6.12 -18.70
C TYR A 185 -5.19 -7.33 -18.60
N MET A 186 -3.89 -7.13 -18.83
CA MET A 186 -2.86 -8.16 -18.66
C MET A 186 -2.81 -8.71 -17.23
N PHE A 187 -3.08 -7.88 -16.22
CA PHE A 187 -3.12 -8.29 -14.81
C PHE A 187 -4.35 -9.15 -14.47
N PHE A 188 -5.54 -8.79 -14.96
CA PHE A 188 -6.76 -9.56 -14.72
C PHE A 188 -6.72 -10.89 -15.49
N SER A 189 -6.40 -10.85 -16.79
CA SER A 189 -6.26 -12.03 -17.64
C SER A 189 -5.09 -12.96 -17.27
N GLY A 190 -4.12 -12.47 -16.49
CA GLY A 190 -2.91 -13.21 -16.15
C GLY A 190 -1.91 -13.37 -17.30
N THR A 191 -2.15 -12.72 -18.44
CA THR A 191 -1.33 -12.82 -19.66
C THR A 191 -0.10 -11.91 -19.61
N GLY A 192 0.92 -12.21 -20.42
CA GLY A 192 2.04 -11.30 -20.70
C GLY A 192 2.84 -10.78 -19.49
N ASN A 193 2.85 -11.49 -18.35
CA ASN A 193 3.37 -10.99 -17.06
C ASN A 193 4.75 -10.31 -17.10
N ASP A 194 5.69 -10.84 -17.87
CA ASP A 194 7.04 -10.26 -17.97
C ASP A 194 7.04 -8.96 -18.81
N ALA A 195 6.22 -8.89 -19.87
CA ALA A 195 6.02 -7.67 -20.65
C ALA A 195 5.23 -6.61 -19.88
N ARG A 196 4.24 -7.01 -19.07
CA ARG A 196 3.45 -6.14 -18.18
C ARG A 196 4.34 -5.30 -17.25
N TRP A 197 5.36 -5.93 -16.67
CA TRP A 197 6.36 -5.24 -15.85
C TRP A 197 7.16 -4.18 -16.63
N VAL A 198 7.62 -4.53 -17.83
CA VAL A 198 8.40 -3.59 -18.68
C VAL A 198 7.55 -2.43 -19.17
N LEU A 199 6.29 -2.70 -19.55
CA LEU A 199 5.32 -1.67 -19.93
C LEU A 199 5.04 -0.71 -18.77
N MET A 200 5.01 -1.17 -17.52
CA MET A 200 4.92 -0.24 -16.39
C MET A 200 6.13 0.68 -16.30
N GLY A 201 7.35 0.14 -16.48
CA GLY A 201 8.57 0.94 -16.51
C GLY A 201 8.49 2.06 -17.57
N LEU A 202 7.95 1.75 -18.75
CA LEU A 202 7.65 2.75 -19.79
C LEU A 202 6.62 3.77 -19.31
N VAL A 203 5.46 3.34 -18.81
CA VAL A 203 4.40 4.23 -18.29
C VAL A 203 4.97 5.23 -17.27
N VAL A 204 5.78 4.77 -16.33
CA VAL A 204 6.38 5.63 -15.29
C VAL A 204 7.37 6.63 -15.91
N LYS A 205 8.15 6.24 -16.93
CA LYS A 205 9.02 7.19 -17.64
C LYS A 205 8.22 8.23 -18.41
N LEU A 206 7.15 7.86 -19.13
CA LEU A 206 6.28 8.83 -19.81
C LEU A 206 5.56 9.76 -18.81
N ALA A 207 5.13 9.24 -17.65
CA ALA A 207 4.55 10.04 -16.57
C ALA A 207 5.54 11.05 -15.97
N HIS A 208 6.82 10.70 -15.89
CA HIS A 208 7.88 11.66 -15.56
C HIS A 208 8.07 12.72 -16.64
N SER A 209 8.13 12.33 -17.93
CA SER A 209 8.25 13.26 -19.06
C SER A 209 7.11 14.28 -19.14
N LEU A 210 5.87 13.88 -18.81
CA LEU A 210 4.71 14.78 -18.72
C LEU A 210 4.60 15.56 -17.41
N GLY A 211 5.57 15.44 -16.51
CA GLY A 211 5.60 16.18 -15.25
C GLY A 211 4.55 15.75 -14.23
N LEU A 212 3.88 14.59 -14.39
CA LEU A 212 2.76 14.17 -13.52
C LEU A 212 3.15 14.02 -12.04
N HIS A 213 4.42 13.77 -11.77
CA HIS A 213 5.05 13.68 -10.44
C HIS A 213 5.22 15.05 -9.73
N ARG A 214 4.99 16.16 -10.44
CA ARG A 214 5.03 17.52 -9.91
C ARG A 214 3.60 18.06 -9.84
N ASP A 215 3.24 18.76 -8.76
CA ASP A 215 1.86 19.22 -8.59
C ASP A 215 1.46 20.25 -9.65
N SER A 216 0.41 19.94 -10.40
CA SER A 216 -0.04 20.74 -11.56
C SER A 216 -0.51 22.16 -11.20
N GLN A 217 -0.84 22.42 -9.94
CA GLN A 217 -1.18 23.75 -9.44
C GLN A 217 -0.02 24.75 -9.62
N ARG A 218 1.24 24.30 -9.69
CA ARG A 218 2.42 25.16 -9.89
C ARG A 218 2.49 25.82 -11.26
N TRP A 219 1.74 25.31 -12.24
CA TRP A 219 1.63 25.89 -13.59
C TRP A 219 0.29 26.59 -13.83
N ASN A 220 -0.51 26.81 -12.77
CA ASN A 220 -1.85 27.40 -12.85
C ASN A 220 -2.77 26.69 -13.86
N LEU A 221 -2.65 25.35 -13.99
CA LEU A 221 -3.59 24.58 -14.80
C LEU A 221 -4.99 24.64 -14.19
N ASP A 222 -5.99 24.46 -15.05
CA ASP A 222 -7.40 24.34 -14.66
C ASP A 222 -7.59 23.35 -13.48
N PRO A 223 -8.46 23.62 -12.49
CA PRO A 223 -8.65 22.75 -11.33
C PRO A 223 -9.09 21.32 -11.66
N LEU A 224 -9.92 21.13 -12.69
CA LEU A 224 -10.37 19.80 -13.13
C LEU A 224 -9.23 19.05 -13.84
N GLU A 225 -8.46 19.71 -14.69
CA GLU A 225 -7.24 19.12 -15.29
C GLU A 225 -6.19 18.77 -14.22
N THR A 226 -5.99 19.65 -13.23
CA THR A 226 -5.13 19.40 -12.07
C THR A 226 -5.59 18.16 -11.29
N TYR A 227 -6.89 18.03 -11.03
CA TYR A 227 -7.47 16.86 -10.38
C TYR A 227 -7.25 15.57 -11.19
N LYS A 228 -7.54 15.59 -12.50
CA LYS A 228 -7.31 14.44 -13.41
C LYS A 228 -5.86 13.98 -13.41
N ARG A 229 -4.90 14.92 -13.49
CA ARG A 229 -3.45 14.62 -13.44
C ARG A 229 -3.02 14.01 -12.10
N ARG A 230 -3.54 14.53 -10.97
CA ARG A 230 -3.33 13.94 -9.64
C ARG A 230 -3.88 12.51 -9.58
N CYS A 231 -5.11 12.28 -10.04
CA CYS A 231 -5.70 10.95 -10.15
C CYS A 231 -4.81 10.01 -10.96
N LEU A 232 -4.43 10.38 -12.18
CA LEU A 232 -3.63 9.54 -13.06
C LEU A 232 -2.27 9.19 -12.46
N LEU A 233 -1.54 10.14 -11.84
CA LEU A 233 -0.29 9.81 -11.14
C LEU A 233 -0.52 8.73 -10.07
N TYR A 234 -1.52 8.90 -9.21
CA TYR A 234 -1.69 8.02 -8.06
C TYR A 234 -2.28 6.65 -8.41
N GLU A 235 -3.04 6.55 -9.50
CA GLU A 235 -3.40 5.27 -10.12
C GLU A 235 -2.15 4.51 -10.59
N ILE A 236 -1.26 5.18 -11.33
CA ILE A 236 0.02 4.63 -11.81
C ILE A 236 0.92 4.22 -10.63
N TYR A 237 1.10 5.09 -9.64
CA TYR A 237 1.92 4.85 -8.45
C TYR A 237 1.43 3.66 -7.62
N THR A 238 0.11 3.58 -7.40
CA THR A 238 -0.50 2.49 -6.63
C THR A 238 -0.31 1.16 -7.34
N TYR A 239 -0.52 1.13 -8.65
CA TYR A 239 -0.32 -0.08 -9.44
C TYR A 239 1.16 -0.53 -9.47
N ASP A 240 2.10 0.39 -9.69
CA ASP A 240 3.55 0.15 -9.59
C ASP A 240 3.93 -0.44 -8.22
N SER A 241 3.40 0.12 -7.13
CA SER A 241 3.62 -0.37 -5.77
C SER A 241 3.04 -1.77 -5.51
N PHE A 242 1.80 -2.05 -5.96
CA PHE A 242 1.14 -3.34 -5.72
C PHE A 242 1.75 -4.47 -6.55
N GLN A 243 2.11 -4.23 -7.81
CA GLN A 243 2.80 -5.25 -8.61
C GLN A 243 4.23 -5.49 -8.12
N SER A 244 4.93 -4.48 -7.60
CA SER A 244 6.27 -4.59 -7.01
C SER A 244 6.29 -5.55 -5.84
N LEU A 245 5.29 -5.45 -4.93
CA LEU A 245 5.07 -6.42 -3.85
C LEU A 245 4.90 -7.84 -4.41
N THR A 246 4.10 -7.97 -5.48
CA THR A 246 3.70 -9.26 -6.05
C THR A 246 4.83 -9.98 -6.81
N PHE A 247 5.71 -9.24 -7.48
CA PHE A 247 6.89 -9.76 -8.19
C PHE A 247 8.16 -9.81 -7.31
N GLY A 248 8.14 -9.20 -6.12
CA GLY A 248 9.33 -8.96 -5.30
C GLY A 248 10.38 -8.11 -6.01
N ARG A 249 9.96 -7.20 -6.90
CA ARG A 249 10.84 -6.29 -7.64
C ARG A 249 10.70 -4.87 -7.06
N PRO A 250 11.71 -4.00 -7.13
CA PRO A 250 11.62 -2.66 -6.55
C PRO A 250 10.59 -1.79 -7.30
N PRO A 251 9.82 -0.94 -6.60
CA PRO A 251 9.01 0.11 -7.22
C PRO A 251 9.84 1.06 -8.08
N THR A 252 9.21 1.64 -9.09
CA THR A 252 9.84 2.57 -10.03
C THR A 252 9.83 4.01 -9.51
N PHE A 253 8.81 4.39 -8.73
CA PHE A 253 8.73 5.71 -8.12
C PHE A 253 9.48 5.80 -6.78
N SER A 254 10.12 6.96 -6.56
CA SER A 254 10.52 7.40 -5.23
C SER A 254 9.69 8.60 -4.79
N LEU A 255 9.12 8.54 -3.58
CA LEU A 255 8.36 9.66 -3.00
C LEU A 255 9.22 10.91 -2.78
N ALA A 256 10.56 10.78 -2.70
CA ALA A 256 11.47 11.92 -2.62
C ALA A 256 11.45 12.84 -3.87
N HIS A 257 10.84 12.40 -4.97
CA HIS A 257 10.72 13.16 -6.21
C HIS A 257 9.28 13.57 -6.54
N ILE A 258 8.30 13.17 -5.73
CA ILE A 258 6.87 13.47 -5.95
C ILE A 258 6.42 14.59 -5.02
N ASP A 259 5.85 15.66 -5.56
CA ASP A 259 5.14 16.69 -4.77
C ASP A 259 3.69 16.94 -5.20
N THR A 260 3.20 16.20 -6.20
CA THR A 260 1.79 16.09 -6.55
C THR A 260 0.96 15.73 -5.32
N LYS A 261 -0.10 16.50 -5.04
CA LYS A 261 -0.99 16.27 -3.89
C LYS A 261 -1.95 15.12 -4.17
N LEU A 262 -2.35 14.40 -3.12
CA LEU A 262 -3.40 13.38 -3.21
C LEU A 262 -4.69 13.98 -3.80
N PRO A 263 -5.38 13.28 -4.72
CA PRO A 263 -6.54 13.83 -5.43
C PRO A 263 -7.84 13.82 -4.62
N HIS A 264 -7.97 12.91 -3.65
CA HIS A 264 -9.21 12.71 -2.89
C HIS A 264 -9.03 13.19 -1.46
N GLU A 265 -9.92 14.08 -1.03
CA GLU A 265 -10.02 14.53 0.36
C GLU A 265 -10.81 13.52 1.20
N SER A 266 -10.51 13.47 2.50
CA SER A 266 -11.30 12.69 3.47
C SER A 266 -12.51 13.48 3.96
N THR A 267 -13.64 12.81 4.10
CA THR A 267 -14.87 13.38 4.68
C THR A 267 -15.09 12.85 6.10
N LYS A 268 -16.26 13.12 6.70
CA LYS A 268 -16.70 12.49 7.95
C LYS A 268 -18.10 11.91 7.77
N ASN A 269 -18.33 10.73 8.34
CA ASN A 269 -19.65 10.10 8.37
C ASN A 269 -20.56 10.74 9.45
N ALA A 270 -21.82 10.31 9.53
CA ALA A 270 -22.79 10.84 10.50
C ALA A 270 -22.41 10.59 11.98
N ALA A 271 -21.51 9.63 12.25
CA ALA A 271 -20.96 9.39 13.58
C ALA A 271 -19.67 10.20 13.87
N GLY A 272 -19.25 11.06 12.94
CA GLY A 272 -18.04 11.87 13.05
C GLY A 272 -16.74 11.11 12.76
N GLU A 273 -16.80 9.83 12.38
CA GLU A 273 -15.63 9.06 11.95
C GLU A 273 -15.14 9.55 10.59
N VAL A 274 -13.82 9.47 10.35
CA VAL A 274 -13.21 9.81 9.06
C VAL A 274 -13.67 8.82 7.99
N GLU A 275 -14.04 9.32 6.82
CA GLU A 275 -14.49 8.51 5.69
C GLU A 275 -13.72 8.93 4.43
N MET A 276 -13.49 7.99 3.49
CA MET A 276 -12.80 8.28 2.23
C MET A 276 -13.14 7.22 1.19
N SER A 277 -13.07 7.59 -0.09
CA SER A 277 -13.24 6.63 -1.19
C SER A 277 -12.16 5.55 -1.16
N PHE A 278 -12.42 4.40 -1.77
CA PHE A 278 -11.41 3.37 -1.98
C PHE A 278 -10.15 3.90 -2.69
N HIS A 279 -10.33 4.81 -3.65
CA HIS A 279 -9.21 5.46 -4.34
C HIS A 279 -8.41 6.36 -3.38
N GLY A 280 -9.06 7.17 -2.54
CA GLY A 280 -8.36 7.95 -1.51
C GLY A 280 -7.58 7.07 -0.54
N TRP A 281 -8.22 6.00 -0.06
CA TRP A 281 -7.61 5.04 0.86
C TRP A 281 -6.42 4.31 0.24
N LYS A 282 -6.54 3.74 -0.97
CA LYS A 282 -5.46 2.97 -1.60
C LYS A 282 -4.25 3.86 -1.94
N HIS A 283 -4.48 5.13 -2.30
CA HIS A 283 -3.41 6.10 -2.56
C HIS A 283 -2.66 6.44 -1.26
N LEU A 284 -3.39 6.70 -0.16
CA LEU A 284 -2.81 6.97 1.16
C LEU A 284 -2.04 5.74 1.70
N TRP A 285 -2.65 4.57 1.66
CA TRP A 285 -2.05 3.28 2.02
C TRP A 285 -0.72 3.03 1.28
N SER A 286 -0.71 3.27 -0.03
CA SER A 286 0.47 3.03 -0.87
C SER A 286 1.61 4.00 -0.60
N THR A 287 1.29 5.26 -0.30
CA THR A 287 2.25 6.35 -0.08
C THR A 287 2.78 6.40 1.36
N GLU A 288 1.94 6.14 2.36
CA GLU A 288 2.34 6.20 3.76
C GLU A 288 2.87 4.88 4.29
N CYS A 289 2.31 3.75 3.86
CA CYS A 289 2.57 2.43 4.46
C CYS A 289 3.41 1.55 3.55
N LEU A 290 2.91 1.23 2.35
CA LEU A 290 3.53 0.22 1.49
C LEU A 290 4.87 0.67 0.91
N SER A 291 5.04 1.97 0.62
CA SER A 291 6.33 2.60 0.31
C SER A 291 7.44 2.25 1.31
N VAL A 292 7.17 2.46 2.60
CA VAL A 292 8.13 2.20 3.69
C VAL A 292 8.38 0.71 3.87
N VAL A 293 7.38 -0.14 3.59
CA VAL A 293 7.56 -1.61 3.58
C VAL A 293 8.48 -2.04 2.43
N HIS A 294 8.31 -1.48 1.23
CA HIS A 294 9.23 -1.74 0.10
C HIS A 294 10.66 -1.36 0.47
N ASP A 295 10.89 -0.15 0.97
CA ASP A 295 12.23 0.36 1.26
C ASP A 295 12.91 -0.38 2.43
N ARG A 296 12.18 -0.68 3.52
CA ARG A 296 12.74 -1.22 4.76
C ARG A 296 12.64 -2.73 4.92
N VAL A 297 11.73 -3.42 4.24
CA VAL A 297 11.58 -4.89 4.31
C VAL A 297 12.04 -5.59 3.04
N PHE A 298 11.71 -5.02 1.88
CA PHE A 298 12.03 -5.62 0.57
C PHE A 298 13.19 -4.93 -0.17
N GLY A 299 13.84 -3.97 0.48
CA GLY A 299 15.03 -3.30 -0.02
C GLY A 299 16.26 -4.21 -0.08
N ALA A 300 17.35 -3.68 -0.64
CA ALA A 300 18.59 -4.47 -0.86
C ALA A 300 19.28 -4.92 0.43
N ARG A 301 19.04 -4.26 1.57
CA ARG A 301 19.55 -4.65 2.89
C ARG A 301 18.51 -5.51 3.59
N ALA A 302 18.93 -6.66 4.11
CA ALA A 302 18.05 -7.54 4.87
C ALA A 302 17.46 -6.80 6.09
N PRO A 303 16.13 -6.86 6.32
CA PRO A 303 15.50 -6.21 7.46
C PRO A 303 15.93 -6.87 8.77
N THR A 304 16.08 -6.06 9.82
CA THR A 304 16.14 -6.60 11.18
C THR A 304 14.77 -7.13 11.58
N TYR A 305 14.74 -8.15 12.44
CA TYR A 305 13.47 -8.70 12.95
C TYR A 305 12.63 -7.62 13.65
N SER A 306 13.28 -6.70 14.40
CA SER A 306 12.63 -5.54 15.01
C SER A 306 11.97 -4.61 14.00
N THR A 307 12.56 -4.41 12.82
CA THR A 307 11.98 -3.58 11.74
C THR A 307 10.72 -4.23 11.16
N VAL A 308 10.69 -5.56 11.01
CA VAL A 308 9.48 -6.27 10.57
C VAL A 308 8.36 -6.15 11.60
N LEU A 309 8.64 -6.34 12.89
CA LEU A 309 7.63 -6.17 13.96
C LEU A 309 7.16 -4.72 14.13
N GLU A 310 8.00 -3.73 13.85
CA GLU A 310 7.62 -2.31 13.80
C GLU A 310 6.64 -2.04 12.65
N LEU A 311 6.95 -2.53 11.45
CA LEU A 311 6.15 -2.30 10.25
C LEU A 311 4.88 -3.15 10.21
N GLU A 312 4.88 -4.33 10.84
CA GLU A 312 3.65 -5.11 11.12
C GLU A 312 2.63 -4.25 11.88
N LYS A 313 3.06 -3.60 12.97
CA LYS A 313 2.20 -2.70 13.75
C LYS A 313 1.70 -1.53 12.90
N LYS A 314 2.55 -0.95 12.05
CA LYS A 314 2.17 0.12 11.12
C LYS A 314 1.09 -0.34 10.13
N VAL A 315 1.25 -1.53 9.54
CA VAL A 315 0.26 -2.13 8.62
C VAL A 315 -1.07 -2.41 9.33
N ARG A 316 -1.04 -3.04 10.51
CA ARG A 316 -2.25 -3.39 11.28
C ARG A 316 -2.99 -2.15 11.79
N ASN A 317 -2.27 -1.08 12.16
CA ASN A 317 -2.84 0.14 12.71
C ASN A 317 -3.17 1.21 11.66
N HIS A 318 -2.76 1.05 10.39
CA HIS A 318 -3.17 1.99 9.33
C HIS A 318 -4.70 2.02 9.21
N TYR A 319 -5.27 3.21 9.13
CA TYR A 319 -6.70 3.43 9.21
C TYR A 319 -7.44 2.71 8.07
N VAL A 320 -8.57 2.08 8.39
CA VAL A 320 -9.53 1.58 7.39
C VAL A 320 -10.88 2.24 7.66
N PRO A 321 -11.43 3.00 6.70
CA PRO A 321 -12.70 3.70 6.83
C PRO A 321 -13.87 2.73 7.09
N PRO A 322 -14.91 3.13 7.84
CA PRO A 322 -16.06 2.28 8.12
C PRO A 322 -16.70 1.71 6.87
N SER A 323 -16.83 2.52 5.81
CA SER A 323 -17.38 2.06 4.51
C SER A 323 -16.60 0.89 3.89
N LEU A 324 -15.27 0.83 4.06
CA LEU A 324 -14.38 -0.15 3.43
C LEU A 324 -14.10 -1.40 4.29
N ARG A 325 -14.70 -1.52 5.47
CA ARG A 325 -14.60 -2.74 6.32
C ARG A 325 -15.50 -3.85 5.77
N VAL A 326 -15.00 -5.09 5.76
CA VAL A 326 -15.81 -6.28 5.43
C VAL A 326 -16.64 -6.66 6.67
N PRO A 327 -17.98 -6.64 6.62
CA PRO A 327 -18.81 -7.05 7.75
C PRO A 327 -18.58 -8.51 8.14
N GLY A 328 -18.55 -8.80 9.45
CA GLY A 328 -18.43 -10.18 9.97
C GLY A 328 -17.02 -10.79 10.00
N PHE A 329 -16.03 -10.21 9.31
CA PHE A 329 -14.64 -10.74 9.31
C PHE A 329 -13.76 -10.25 10.49
N ILE A 330 -14.18 -9.21 11.24
CA ILE A 330 -13.39 -8.65 12.36
C ILE A 330 -14.24 -8.46 13.65
N THR A 331 -15.51 -8.09 13.53
CA THR A 331 -16.40 -7.87 14.69
C THR A 331 -17.77 -8.51 14.50
N SER A 332 -18.29 -9.16 15.55
CA SER A 332 -19.66 -9.70 15.61
C SER A 332 -20.74 -8.61 15.79
N THR A 333 -20.42 -7.35 15.53
CA THR A 333 -21.36 -6.24 15.56
C THR A 333 -22.32 -6.36 14.38
N LYS A 334 -23.55 -6.83 14.64
CA LYS A 334 -24.69 -6.74 13.73
C LYS A 334 -25.13 -5.27 13.54
N THR A 335 -24.29 -4.46 12.91
CA THR A 335 -24.75 -3.21 12.30
C THR A 335 -25.56 -3.58 11.06
N ALA A 336 -26.88 -3.44 11.16
CA ALA A 336 -27.76 -3.58 10.02
C ALA A 336 -27.37 -2.55 8.95
N ILE A 337 -26.88 -3.02 7.80
CA ILE A 337 -26.74 -2.17 6.63
C ILE A 337 -28.09 -2.22 5.92
N GLU A 338 -28.92 -1.19 6.14
CA GLU A 338 -30.26 -1.07 5.55
C GLU A 338 -30.24 -0.75 4.05
N THR A 339 -29.05 -0.74 3.42
CA THR A 339 -28.83 -0.38 2.02
C THR A 339 -28.22 -1.56 1.25
N PRO A 340 -28.69 -1.88 0.03
CA PRO A 340 -28.02 -2.87 -0.82
C PRO A 340 -26.56 -2.47 -1.07
N VAL A 341 -25.61 -3.34 -0.71
CA VAL A 341 -24.19 -3.12 -0.97
C VAL A 341 -23.94 -3.34 -2.47
N THR A 342 -23.33 -2.37 -3.14
CA THR A 342 -23.01 -2.49 -4.56
C THR A 342 -21.90 -3.53 -4.78
N LEU A 343 -21.86 -4.10 -6.00
CA LEU A 343 -20.77 -5.00 -6.41
C LEU A 343 -19.40 -4.31 -6.27
N GLU A 344 -19.31 -3.06 -6.74
CA GLU A 344 -18.14 -2.20 -6.58
C GLU A 344 -17.67 -2.11 -5.11
N LEU A 345 -18.55 -1.73 -4.18
CA LEU A 345 -18.19 -1.58 -2.77
C LEU A 345 -17.79 -2.93 -2.14
N THR A 346 -18.40 -4.03 -2.58
CA THR A 346 -18.00 -5.37 -2.16
C THR A 346 -16.56 -5.67 -2.60
N LEU A 347 -16.24 -5.45 -3.88
CA LEU A 347 -14.89 -5.68 -4.41
C LEU A 347 -13.84 -4.75 -3.75
N GLN A 348 -14.18 -3.48 -3.52
CA GLN A 348 -13.33 -2.52 -2.82
C GLN A 348 -13.05 -2.93 -1.37
N ARG A 349 -14.06 -3.41 -0.62
CA ARG A 349 -13.89 -3.93 0.75
C ARG A 349 -12.96 -5.14 0.80
N TYR A 350 -13.17 -6.11 -0.08
CA TYR A 350 -12.36 -7.32 -0.14
C TYR A 350 -10.93 -7.03 -0.59
N CYS A 351 -10.74 -6.10 -1.54
CA CYS A 351 -9.40 -5.64 -1.93
C CYS A 351 -8.68 -4.91 -0.78
N THR A 352 -9.38 -4.01 -0.08
CA THR A 352 -8.88 -3.26 1.10
C THR A 352 -8.39 -4.19 2.20
N PHE A 353 -9.15 -5.24 2.49
CA PHE A 353 -8.73 -6.26 3.46
C PHE A 353 -7.55 -7.08 2.91
N GLY A 354 -7.72 -7.62 1.69
CA GLY A 354 -6.79 -8.55 1.07
C GLY A 354 -5.37 -7.99 0.92
N ILE A 355 -5.21 -6.74 0.46
CA ILE A 355 -3.88 -6.16 0.26
C ILE A 355 -3.11 -5.98 1.58
N ARG A 356 -3.81 -5.72 2.69
CA ARG A 356 -3.20 -5.59 4.02
C ARG A 356 -2.71 -6.93 4.55
N GLU A 357 -3.53 -7.97 4.46
CA GLU A 357 -3.13 -9.33 4.86
C GLU A 357 -2.01 -9.89 3.97
N ILE A 358 -2.00 -9.57 2.67
CA ILE A 358 -0.92 -9.98 1.78
C ILE A 358 0.39 -9.23 2.02
N ALA A 359 0.34 -7.95 2.39
CA ALA A 359 1.52 -7.24 2.87
C ALA A 359 2.08 -7.89 4.14
N LEU A 360 1.24 -8.15 5.15
CA LEU A 360 1.63 -8.88 6.37
C LEU A 360 2.25 -10.24 6.05
N PHE A 361 1.54 -11.06 5.28
CA PHE A 361 1.97 -12.39 4.87
C PHE A 361 3.38 -12.35 4.25
N TYR A 362 3.65 -11.49 3.27
CA TYR A 362 4.96 -11.44 2.62
C TYR A 362 6.08 -10.86 3.50
N MET A 363 5.79 -9.95 4.44
CA MET A 363 6.78 -9.47 5.40
C MET A 363 7.24 -10.61 6.35
N HIS A 364 6.33 -11.47 6.77
CA HIS A 364 6.61 -12.53 7.75
C HIS A 364 7.04 -13.88 7.14
N ARG A 365 6.69 -14.15 5.87
CA ARG A 365 6.95 -15.41 5.14
C ARG A 365 8.41 -15.89 5.23
N GLY A 366 9.38 -14.98 5.16
CA GLY A 366 10.81 -15.30 5.31
C GLY A 366 11.15 -15.86 6.68
N PHE A 367 10.77 -15.14 7.75
CA PHE A 367 11.01 -15.56 9.13
C PHE A 367 10.20 -16.80 9.52
N PHE A 368 8.98 -16.95 8.99
CA PHE A 368 8.20 -18.20 9.09
C PHE A 368 8.97 -19.39 8.53
N ALA A 369 9.48 -19.28 7.30
CA ALA A 369 10.20 -20.38 6.65
C ALA A 369 11.53 -20.71 7.34
N SER A 370 12.25 -19.69 7.83
CA SER A 370 13.43 -19.90 8.69
C SER A 370 13.09 -20.66 9.97
N ALA A 371 11.98 -20.31 10.63
CA ALA A 371 11.51 -21.00 11.84
C ALA A 371 11.06 -22.44 11.57
N LEU A 372 10.45 -22.71 10.41
CA LEU A 372 9.96 -24.04 10.04
C LEU A 372 11.08 -24.99 9.57
N ALA A 373 12.20 -24.44 9.11
CA ALA A 373 13.39 -25.18 8.70
C ALA A 373 14.23 -25.70 9.90
N ASP A 374 14.15 -25.04 11.06
CA ASP A 374 14.73 -25.56 12.30
C ASP A 374 13.83 -26.66 12.88
N GLU A 375 14.27 -27.90 12.79
CA GLU A 375 13.55 -29.06 13.33
C GLU A 375 13.91 -29.36 14.80
N SER A 376 14.83 -28.60 15.40
CA SER A 376 15.30 -28.81 16.77
C SER A 376 14.42 -28.13 17.83
N GLN A 377 13.60 -27.14 17.43
CA GLN A 377 12.69 -26.41 18.30
C GLN A 377 11.26 -26.44 17.75
N ASP A 378 10.28 -26.16 18.62
CA ASP A 378 8.93 -25.84 18.15
C ASP A 378 8.94 -24.42 17.54
N PRO A 379 8.58 -24.23 16.26
CA PRO A 379 8.47 -22.92 15.61
C PRO A 379 7.58 -21.92 16.37
N MET A 380 6.63 -22.40 17.17
CA MET A 380 5.74 -21.59 18.00
C MET A 380 6.35 -21.19 19.37
N SER A 381 7.50 -21.75 19.75
CA SER A 381 8.25 -21.38 20.97
C SER A 381 9.56 -20.62 20.69
N GLY A 382 10.10 -20.73 19.47
CA GLY A 382 11.32 -20.06 19.05
C GLY A 382 11.18 -18.54 18.84
N MET A 383 12.32 -17.87 18.61
CA MET A 383 12.42 -16.40 18.47
C MET A 383 11.52 -15.78 17.38
N TYR A 384 11.14 -16.57 16.37
CA TYR A 384 10.32 -16.15 15.23
C TYR A 384 8.84 -16.53 15.37
N ALA A 385 8.39 -17.07 16.51
CA ALA A 385 6.99 -17.44 16.76
C ALA A 385 5.96 -16.35 16.41
N PRO A 386 6.19 -15.03 16.66
CA PRO A 386 5.27 -13.99 16.20
C PRO A 386 5.09 -13.96 14.68
N SER A 387 6.13 -14.26 13.91
CA SER A 387 6.07 -14.30 12.43
C SER A 387 5.48 -15.59 11.90
N VAL A 388 5.67 -16.72 12.60
CA VAL A 388 4.94 -17.96 12.30
C VAL A 388 3.44 -17.73 12.50
N LEU A 389 3.05 -17.11 13.62
CA LEU A 389 1.66 -16.76 13.91
C LEU A 389 1.10 -15.77 12.89
N ALA A 390 1.83 -14.69 12.55
CA ALA A 390 1.38 -13.69 11.58
C ALA A 390 1.21 -14.28 10.16
N ALA A 391 2.18 -15.06 9.68
CA ALA A 391 2.07 -15.71 8.37
C ALA A 391 0.92 -16.73 8.32
N TYR A 392 0.72 -17.50 9.40
CA TYR A 392 -0.42 -18.42 9.55
C TYR A 392 -1.76 -17.68 9.57
N THR A 393 -1.93 -16.63 10.39
CA THR A 393 -3.21 -15.92 10.52
C THR A 393 -3.57 -15.22 9.21
N SER A 394 -2.64 -14.48 8.60
CA SER A 394 -2.88 -13.81 7.31
C SER A 394 -3.18 -14.82 6.19
N ALA A 395 -2.55 -16.00 6.19
CA ALA A 395 -2.89 -17.06 5.23
C ALA A 395 -4.30 -17.62 5.42
N CYS A 396 -4.71 -17.94 6.65
CA CYS A 396 -6.07 -18.40 6.95
C CYS A 396 -7.12 -17.33 6.59
N THR A 397 -6.91 -16.08 7.02
CA THR A 397 -7.84 -14.97 6.76
C THR A 397 -7.96 -14.65 5.28
N TYR A 398 -6.84 -14.64 4.52
CA TYR A 398 -6.90 -14.37 3.09
C TYR A 398 -7.62 -15.48 2.31
N ILE A 399 -7.37 -16.76 2.65
CA ILE A 399 -8.09 -17.88 2.01
C ILE A 399 -9.59 -17.80 2.29
N ALA A 400 -9.99 -17.56 3.55
CA ALA A 400 -11.40 -17.39 3.91
C ALA A 400 -12.06 -16.19 3.21
N LEU A 401 -11.30 -15.09 3.05
CA LEU A 401 -11.76 -13.89 2.34
C LEU A 401 -12.02 -14.18 0.85
N ILE A 402 -11.10 -14.85 0.16
CA ILE A 402 -11.30 -15.16 -1.28
C ILE A 402 -12.37 -16.24 -1.50
N ASP A 403 -12.46 -17.26 -0.65
CA ASP A 403 -13.55 -18.26 -0.74
C ASP A 403 -14.92 -17.63 -0.48
N SER A 404 -15.02 -16.67 0.45
CA SER A 404 -16.23 -15.86 0.67
C SER A 404 -16.59 -15.02 -0.57
N LEU A 405 -15.61 -14.37 -1.23
CA LEU A 405 -15.87 -13.62 -2.46
C LEU A 405 -16.32 -14.53 -3.61
N PHE A 406 -15.67 -15.68 -3.75
CA PHE A 406 -16.01 -16.68 -4.75
C PHE A 406 -17.39 -17.31 -4.52
N ALA A 407 -17.81 -17.47 -3.25
CA ALA A 407 -19.16 -17.91 -2.92
C ALA A 407 -20.24 -16.89 -3.30
N LEU A 408 -19.94 -15.59 -3.23
CA LEU A 408 -20.85 -14.52 -3.64
C LEU A 408 -20.88 -14.30 -5.17
N HIS A 409 -19.70 -14.35 -5.82
CA HIS A 409 -19.52 -13.95 -7.21
C HIS A 409 -18.49 -14.86 -7.94
N PRO A 410 -18.80 -16.16 -8.16
CA PRO A 410 -17.81 -17.15 -8.64
C PRO A 410 -17.19 -16.78 -9.99
N GLU A 411 -18.01 -16.67 -11.04
CA GLU A 411 -17.54 -16.39 -12.41
C GLU A 411 -16.75 -15.08 -12.53
N LEU A 412 -17.16 -14.07 -11.76
CA LEU A 412 -16.47 -12.77 -11.71
C LEU A 412 -15.15 -12.84 -10.94
N THR A 413 -15.10 -13.65 -9.87
CA THR A 413 -13.87 -13.86 -9.11
C THR A 413 -12.85 -14.63 -9.95
N GLU A 414 -13.28 -15.59 -10.78
CA GLU A 414 -12.40 -16.27 -11.76
C GLU A 414 -11.75 -15.29 -12.76
N ARG A 415 -12.45 -14.23 -13.19
CA ARG A 415 -11.87 -13.15 -14.03
C ARG A 415 -10.79 -12.32 -13.30
N MET A 416 -10.63 -12.48 -11.99
CA MET A 416 -9.66 -11.74 -11.17
C MET A 416 -8.52 -12.67 -10.76
N SER A 417 -7.79 -13.17 -11.77
CA SER A 417 -6.84 -14.28 -11.63
C SER A 417 -5.75 -14.07 -10.57
N PHE A 418 -5.41 -12.80 -10.28
CA PHE A 418 -4.44 -12.39 -9.29
C PHE A 418 -4.75 -12.88 -7.88
N TYR A 419 -6.03 -12.94 -7.45
CA TYR A 419 -6.40 -13.42 -6.12
C TYR A 419 -5.87 -14.84 -5.86
N PHE A 420 -6.01 -15.72 -6.85
CA PHE A 420 -5.58 -17.12 -6.72
C PHE A 420 -4.06 -17.27 -6.62
N SER A 421 -3.27 -16.38 -7.24
CA SER A 421 -1.80 -16.40 -7.09
C SER A 421 -1.35 -16.17 -5.63
N HIS A 422 -2.13 -15.39 -4.88
CA HIS A 422 -1.94 -15.17 -3.45
C HIS A 422 -2.52 -16.31 -2.61
N VAL A 423 -3.72 -16.82 -2.94
CA VAL A 423 -4.29 -18.04 -2.31
C VAL A 423 -3.33 -19.21 -2.40
N PHE A 424 -2.68 -19.42 -3.56
CA PHE A 424 -1.64 -20.44 -3.74
C PHE A 424 -0.47 -20.23 -2.77
N SER A 425 0.01 -18.99 -2.63
CA SER A 425 1.09 -18.65 -1.70
C SER A 425 0.72 -18.94 -0.24
N CYS A 426 -0.48 -18.58 0.17
CA CYS A 426 -1.03 -18.89 1.49
C CYS A 426 -1.19 -20.40 1.70
N ALA A 427 -1.65 -21.13 0.69
CA ALA A 427 -1.84 -22.58 0.76
C ALA A 427 -0.51 -23.33 0.93
N ILE A 428 0.58 -22.91 0.28
CA ILE A 428 1.90 -23.52 0.53
C ILE A 428 2.28 -23.40 2.02
N VAL A 429 2.15 -22.21 2.62
CA VAL A 429 2.44 -22.00 4.06
C VAL A 429 1.58 -22.89 4.96
N LEU A 430 0.27 -22.96 4.74
CA LEU A 430 -0.63 -23.77 5.56
C LEU A 430 -0.42 -25.28 5.37
N GLY A 431 -0.15 -25.74 4.15
CA GLY A 431 0.17 -27.14 3.87
C GLY A 431 1.51 -27.58 4.47
N SER A 432 2.51 -26.70 4.53
CA SER A 432 3.77 -26.94 5.23
C SER A 432 3.55 -27.08 6.75
N ILE A 433 2.72 -26.23 7.36
CA ILE A 433 2.32 -26.35 8.78
C ILE A 433 1.55 -27.66 9.01
N ALA A 434 0.56 -27.96 8.17
CA ALA A 434 -0.24 -29.19 8.26
C ALA A 434 0.59 -30.47 8.10
N SER A 435 1.75 -30.39 7.42
CA SER A 435 2.68 -31.51 7.31
C SER A 435 3.51 -31.77 8.58
N LYS A 436 3.43 -30.89 9.60
CA LYS A 436 4.05 -31.04 10.93
C LYS A 436 2.94 -31.17 12.00
N PRO A 437 2.28 -32.34 12.14
CA PRO A 437 1.07 -32.52 12.96
C PRO A 437 1.28 -32.35 14.48
N ARG A 438 2.52 -32.21 14.93
CA ARG A 438 2.86 -31.89 16.33
C ARG A 438 2.61 -30.41 16.69
N LEU A 439 2.50 -29.52 15.70
CA LEU A 439 2.19 -28.11 15.92
C LEU A 439 0.71 -27.96 16.31
N ALA A 440 0.43 -27.22 17.38
CA ALA A 440 -0.95 -27.03 17.88
C ALA A 440 -1.92 -26.46 16.83
N VAL A 441 -1.41 -25.67 15.88
CA VAL A 441 -2.19 -25.07 14.79
C VAL A 441 -2.38 -25.98 13.56
N ALA A 442 -1.68 -27.12 13.47
CA ALA A 442 -1.70 -27.99 12.29
C ALA A 442 -3.10 -28.48 11.86
N PRO A 443 -4.03 -28.86 12.76
CA PRO A 443 -5.38 -29.29 12.34
C PRO A 443 -6.18 -28.16 11.68
N SER A 444 -6.04 -26.94 12.19
CA SER A 444 -6.71 -25.75 11.62
C SER A 444 -6.04 -25.31 10.31
N ALA A 445 -4.71 -25.41 10.22
CA ALA A 445 -3.97 -25.18 8.98
C ALA A 445 -4.40 -26.17 7.88
N LEU A 446 -4.56 -27.46 8.20
CA LEU A 446 -5.06 -28.46 7.26
C LEU A 446 -6.48 -28.12 6.76
N SER A 447 -7.38 -27.71 7.66
CA SER A 447 -8.75 -27.34 7.30
C SER A 447 -8.80 -26.15 6.32
N HIS A 448 -8.05 -25.07 6.59
CA HIS A 448 -7.97 -23.91 5.69
C HIS A 448 -7.25 -24.25 4.38
N PHE A 449 -6.22 -25.08 4.43
CA PHE A 449 -5.53 -25.60 3.24
C PHE A 449 -6.47 -26.42 2.35
N GLU A 450 -7.32 -27.27 2.92
CA GLU A 450 -8.35 -27.98 2.16
C GLU A 450 -9.37 -27.04 1.53
N SER A 451 -9.76 -25.95 2.20
CA SER A 451 -10.64 -24.93 1.61
C SER A 451 -9.98 -24.25 0.41
N ALA A 452 -8.70 -23.88 0.50
CA ALA A 452 -7.95 -23.38 -0.66
C ALA A 452 -7.87 -24.41 -1.80
N TYR A 453 -7.59 -25.67 -1.48
CA TYR A 453 -7.54 -26.75 -2.46
C TYR A 453 -8.90 -26.95 -3.18
N ARG A 454 -10.02 -26.98 -2.42
CA ARG A 454 -11.38 -27.05 -2.99
C ARG A 454 -11.72 -25.83 -3.84
N LEU A 455 -11.26 -24.63 -3.45
CA LEU A 455 -11.43 -23.41 -4.24
C LEU A 455 -10.74 -23.56 -5.61
N PHE A 456 -9.50 -24.09 -5.65
CA PHE A 456 -8.81 -24.38 -6.91
C PHE A 456 -9.48 -25.49 -7.76
N GLU A 457 -10.09 -26.51 -7.15
CA GLU A 457 -10.84 -27.53 -7.89
C GLU A 457 -12.07 -26.95 -8.60
N ARG A 458 -12.72 -25.95 -7.97
CA ARG A 458 -13.93 -25.25 -8.45
C ARG A 458 -13.67 -24.25 -9.57
N VAL A 459 -12.44 -23.76 -9.76
CA VAL A 459 -12.13 -22.80 -10.85
C VAL A 459 -12.28 -23.49 -12.20
N SER A 460 -13.06 -22.86 -13.08
CA SER A 460 -13.38 -23.36 -14.42
C SER A 460 -12.22 -23.11 -15.40
N ASP A 461 -11.49 -21.99 -15.26
CA ASP A 461 -10.26 -21.75 -16.03
C ASP A 461 -9.11 -22.68 -15.59
N ARG A 462 -8.93 -23.75 -16.37
CA ARG A 462 -7.84 -24.70 -16.17
C ARG A 462 -6.47 -24.15 -16.57
N ALA A 463 -6.36 -23.18 -17.47
CA ALA A 463 -5.05 -22.61 -17.86
C ALA A 463 -4.39 -21.90 -16.67
N GLN A 464 -5.18 -21.18 -15.87
CA GLN A 464 -4.74 -20.52 -14.66
C GLN A 464 -4.30 -21.50 -13.56
N THR A 465 -5.01 -22.62 -13.41
CA THR A 465 -4.86 -23.55 -12.27
C THR A 465 -3.99 -24.77 -12.54
N ALA A 466 -3.73 -25.10 -13.82
CA ALA A 466 -2.99 -26.31 -14.24
C ALA A 466 -1.60 -26.46 -13.59
N LYS A 467 -0.85 -25.37 -13.42
CA LYS A 467 0.48 -25.40 -12.80
C LYS A 467 0.42 -25.44 -11.26
N MET A 468 -0.67 -24.97 -10.64
CA MET A 468 -0.82 -24.87 -9.18
C MET A 468 -1.40 -26.15 -8.56
N LEU A 469 -2.44 -26.73 -9.18
CA LEU A 469 -3.18 -27.89 -8.66
C LEU A 469 -2.29 -29.13 -8.36
N PRO A 470 -1.31 -29.52 -9.20
CA PRO A 470 -0.45 -30.67 -8.91
C PRO A 470 0.40 -30.49 -7.65
N VAL A 471 0.90 -29.27 -7.41
CA VAL A 471 1.68 -28.93 -6.20
C VAL A 471 0.79 -29.03 -4.96
N LEU A 472 -0.40 -28.43 -5.01
CA LEU A 472 -1.35 -28.49 -3.90
C LEU A 472 -1.84 -29.91 -3.62
N HIS A 473 -2.11 -30.72 -4.65
CA HIS A 473 -2.50 -32.12 -4.48
C HIS A 473 -1.42 -32.92 -3.75
N LYS A 474 -0.15 -32.75 -4.15
CA LYS A 474 0.99 -33.45 -3.54
C LYS A 474 1.18 -33.05 -2.07
N LEU A 475 1.05 -31.75 -1.77
CA LEU A 475 1.12 -31.21 -0.42
C LEU A 475 -0.04 -31.73 0.46
N LYS A 476 -1.25 -31.82 -0.11
CA LYS A 476 -2.44 -32.44 0.51
C LYS A 476 -2.19 -33.90 0.89
N SER A 477 -1.72 -34.73 -0.04
CA SER A 477 -1.45 -36.15 0.22
C SER A 477 -0.47 -36.34 1.37
N ARG A 478 0.60 -35.53 1.43
CA ARG A 478 1.59 -35.61 2.52
C ARG A 478 1.02 -35.14 3.86
N ALA A 479 0.25 -34.05 3.89
CA ALA A 479 -0.37 -33.57 5.12
C ALA A 479 -1.29 -34.65 5.73
N HIS A 480 -2.17 -35.29 4.94
CA HIS A 480 -2.98 -36.41 5.42
C HIS A 480 -2.12 -37.60 5.91
N ALA A 481 -1.05 -37.97 5.19
CA ALA A 481 -0.16 -39.05 5.61
C ALA A 481 0.52 -38.77 6.97
N ALA A 482 0.92 -37.52 7.22
CA ALA A 482 1.51 -37.11 8.50
C ALA A 482 0.50 -37.25 9.67
N PHE A 483 -0.77 -36.90 9.45
CA PHE A 483 -1.85 -37.10 10.43
C PHE A 483 -2.20 -38.56 10.68
N LEU A 484 -2.04 -39.44 9.69
CA LEU A 484 -2.34 -40.88 9.80
C LEU A 484 -1.21 -41.71 10.43
N THR A 485 0.04 -41.26 10.32
CA THR A 485 1.22 -41.97 10.86
C THR A 485 2.13 -41.04 11.67
N PRO A 486 1.85 -40.81 12.98
CA PRO A 486 2.61 -39.87 13.82
C PRO A 486 4.01 -40.33 14.27
N SER A 487 4.44 -41.55 13.88
CA SER A 487 5.70 -42.15 14.32
C SER A 487 6.92 -41.64 13.53
N PRO A 488 8.12 -41.61 14.13
CA PRO A 488 9.33 -41.14 13.45
C PRO A 488 9.87 -42.20 12.48
N SER A 489 9.26 -42.31 11.31
CA SER A 489 9.86 -43.06 10.21
C SER A 489 10.98 -42.24 9.53
N ILE A 490 12.09 -42.92 9.29
CA ILE A 490 13.30 -42.40 8.65
C ILE A 490 12.96 -41.70 7.34
N SER A 491 13.38 -40.44 7.21
CA SER A 491 13.38 -39.62 5.99
C SER A 491 12.42 -40.08 4.88
N SER A 492 11.15 -39.68 4.98
CA SER A 492 10.29 -39.66 3.81
C SER A 492 10.99 -38.81 2.72
N PRO A 493 11.03 -39.26 1.45
CA PRO A 493 11.83 -38.60 0.42
C PRO A 493 11.31 -37.17 0.22
N GLN A 494 12.05 -36.22 0.77
CA GLN A 494 11.73 -34.81 0.64
C GLN A 494 11.75 -34.45 -0.85
N ILE A 495 10.67 -33.81 -1.29
CA ILE A 495 10.53 -33.37 -2.66
C ILE A 495 11.55 -32.25 -2.85
N LYS A 496 12.54 -32.44 -3.73
CA LYS A 496 13.60 -31.46 -3.95
C LYS A 496 13.03 -30.06 -4.22
N THR A 497 12.00 -29.98 -5.06
CA THR A 497 11.25 -28.75 -5.34
C THR A 497 10.63 -28.12 -4.09
N GLU A 498 10.14 -28.89 -3.11
CA GLU A 498 9.48 -28.31 -1.94
C GLU A 498 10.46 -27.85 -0.85
N VAL A 499 11.58 -28.57 -0.67
CA VAL A 499 12.69 -28.09 0.17
C VAL A 499 13.28 -26.82 -0.43
N ASP A 500 13.47 -26.82 -1.75
CA ASP A 500 13.92 -25.64 -2.47
C ASP A 500 12.86 -24.50 -2.42
N GLU A 501 11.55 -24.80 -2.46
CA GLU A 501 10.46 -23.82 -2.32
C GLU A 501 10.47 -23.22 -0.92
N ILE A 502 10.43 -24.03 0.16
CA ILE A 502 10.47 -23.53 1.55
C ILE A 502 11.76 -22.75 1.81
N ALA A 503 12.90 -23.20 1.30
CA ALA A 503 14.15 -22.43 1.35
C ALA A 503 14.06 -21.11 0.57
N ALA A 504 13.40 -21.08 -0.59
CA ALA A 504 13.12 -19.86 -1.35
C ALA A 504 12.13 -18.93 -0.63
N LEU A 505 11.10 -19.45 0.07
CA LEU A 505 10.24 -18.66 0.97
C LEU A 505 11.10 -17.98 2.06
N GLY A 506 12.08 -18.71 2.59
CA GLY A 506 13.06 -18.26 3.59
C GLY A 506 14.10 -17.26 3.09
N GLY A 507 14.10 -16.91 1.80
CA GLY A 507 15.03 -15.92 1.23
C GLY A 507 16.40 -16.47 0.82
N ALA A 508 16.53 -17.79 0.70
CA ALA A 508 17.70 -18.41 0.08
C ALA A 508 17.87 -17.88 -1.36
N THR A 509 19.10 -17.48 -1.70
CA THR A 509 19.40 -17.01 -3.06
C THR A 509 19.50 -18.23 -3.98
N ARG A 510 18.69 -18.28 -5.03
CA ARG A 510 18.62 -19.45 -5.91
C ARG A 510 18.94 -19.10 -7.35
N LEU A 511 19.93 -19.78 -7.92
CA LEU A 511 20.26 -19.75 -9.34
C LEU A 511 19.68 -21.00 -10.02
N VAL A 512 18.80 -20.79 -11.01
CA VAL A 512 18.25 -21.86 -11.85
C VAL A 512 18.96 -21.81 -13.21
N THR A 513 19.97 -22.65 -13.40
CA THR A 513 20.66 -22.84 -14.68
C THR A 513 19.83 -23.74 -15.58
N ARG A 514 19.31 -23.21 -16.69
CA ARG A 514 18.49 -23.98 -17.65
C ARG A 514 19.35 -24.46 -18.81
N ARG A 515 19.84 -25.70 -18.69
CA ARG A 515 20.52 -26.42 -19.78
C ARG A 515 19.51 -26.84 -20.84
N THR A 516 19.79 -26.57 -22.11
CA THR A 516 19.06 -27.19 -23.22
C THR A 516 19.41 -28.68 -23.27
N THR A 517 18.41 -29.56 -23.15
CA THR A 517 18.58 -30.98 -23.47
C THR A 517 18.74 -31.10 -24.97
N SER A 518 19.97 -31.32 -25.44
CA SER A 518 20.23 -31.69 -26.83
C SER A 518 19.43 -32.95 -27.18
N PRO A 519 18.82 -33.05 -28.38
CA PRO A 519 18.19 -34.29 -28.82
C PRO A 519 19.21 -35.43 -28.75
N SER A 520 18.84 -36.52 -28.06
CA SER A 520 19.73 -37.67 -27.88
C SER A 520 20.02 -38.34 -29.23
N SER A 521 21.17 -38.01 -29.82
CA SER A 521 21.73 -38.74 -30.94
C SER A 521 22.10 -40.15 -30.49
N PRO A 522 21.82 -41.20 -31.29
CA PRO A 522 22.02 -42.58 -30.89
C PRO A 522 23.51 -42.90 -30.67
N SER A 523 23.75 -43.77 -29.70
CA SER A 523 25.08 -44.20 -29.27
C SER A 523 25.94 -44.75 -30.41
N HIS A 524 27.12 -44.16 -30.62
CA HIS A 524 28.24 -44.82 -31.26
C HIS A 524 29.49 -44.77 -30.37
N SER A 525 30.30 -45.82 -30.50
CA SER A 525 31.24 -46.34 -29.50
C SER A 525 32.57 -45.59 -29.37
N ASP A 526 33.19 -45.78 -28.20
CA ASP A 526 34.53 -45.36 -27.80
C ASP A 526 35.60 -45.25 -28.90
N VAL A 527 36.18 -44.05 -29.04
CA VAL A 527 37.61 -43.86 -29.37
C VAL A 527 38.12 -42.62 -28.62
N SER A 528 39.12 -42.78 -27.75
CA SER A 528 39.88 -41.66 -27.17
C SER A 528 41.00 -41.23 -28.11
N PRO A 529 41.29 -39.92 -28.20
CA PRO A 529 42.69 -39.49 -28.25
C PRO A 529 43.02 -38.30 -27.33
N GLN A 530 44.31 -38.25 -26.96
CA GLN A 530 44.96 -37.22 -26.15
C GLN A 530 45.34 -35.95 -26.99
N PRO A 531 45.84 -34.86 -26.37
CA PRO A 531 45.73 -33.51 -26.94
C PRO A 531 46.84 -33.13 -27.94
N ALA A 532 46.51 -32.18 -28.83
CA ALA A 532 47.46 -31.44 -29.66
C ALA A 532 47.09 -29.95 -29.74
N SER A 533 48.10 -29.08 -29.83
CA SER A 533 48.00 -27.61 -29.79
C SER A 533 47.52 -27.00 -31.14
N PRO A 534 47.04 -25.73 -31.15
CA PRO A 534 46.43 -25.12 -32.33
C PRO A 534 47.46 -24.41 -33.24
N PRO A 535 47.23 -24.38 -34.57
CA PRO A 535 47.81 -23.39 -35.47
C PRO A 535 46.81 -22.27 -35.83
N MET A 536 47.35 -21.11 -36.22
CA MET A 536 46.60 -19.89 -36.54
C MET A 536 45.89 -19.94 -37.89
N PHE A 537 44.88 -19.08 -38.07
CA PHE A 537 44.30 -18.76 -39.39
C PHE A 537 44.44 -17.27 -39.69
N ASP A 538 44.78 -16.98 -40.95
CA ASP A 538 44.93 -15.63 -41.50
C ASP A 538 43.73 -15.27 -42.42
N SER A 539 43.72 -14.03 -42.90
CA SER A 539 42.55 -13.24 -43.29
C SER A 539 41.89 -13.60 -44.64
N PRO A 540 40.60 -13.26 -44.87
CA PRO A 540 39.88 -13.53 -46.13
C PRO A 540 39.79 -12.35 -47.13
N GLN A 541 39.68 -12.71 -48.41
CA GLN A 541 39.23 -11.90 -49.56
C GLN A 541 38.44 -12.85 -50.50
N SER A 542 37.51 -12.47 -51.38
CA SER A 542 36.73 -11.24 -51.61
C SER A 542 35.66 -11.55 -52.69
N TRP A 543 34.52 -10.86 -52.74
CA TRP A 543 33.60 -10.86 -53.91
C TRP A 543 33.19 -9.41 -54.29
N PRO A 544 33.14 -9.02 -55.58
CA PRO A 544 32.68 -7.69 -56.06
C PRO A 544 31.13 -7.66 -56.15
N GLY A 545 30.36 -6.55 -56.05
CA GLY A 545 30.59 -5.13 -56.41
C GLY A 545 29.80 -4.82 -57.71
N PHE A 546 29.02 -3.75 -57.94
CA PHE A 546 28.81 -2.38 -57.40
C PHE A 546 27.28 -2.01 -57.57
N SER A 547 26.68 -0.86 -57.20
CA SER A 547 26.77 0.20 -56.14
C SER A 547 25.68 1.27 -56.42
N PRO A 548 25.33 2.17 -55.47
CA PRO A 548 25.01 3.56 -55.83
C PRO A 548 25.79 4.62 -55.03
N SER A 549 25.79 5.85 -55.55
CA SER A 549 26.64 7.00 -55.23
C SER A 549 26.16 7.89 -54.06
N GLN A 550 27.13 8.53 -53.37
CA GLN A 550 27.19 9.95 -52.89
C GLN A 550 25.94 10.64 -52.29
N ASP A 551 25.99 11.52 -51.28
CA ASP A 551 26.98 12.03 -50.30
C ASP A 551 26.11 12.51 -49.09
N PHE A 552 26.55 12.58 -47.84
CA PHE A 552 27.41 13.63 -47.25
C PHE A 552 27.80 13.23 -45.81
N GLY A 553 29.02 13.60 -45.38
CA GLY A 553 29.59 13.13 -44.12
C GLY A 553 29.25 13.97 -42.87
N TYR A 554 29.20 13.29 -41.72
CA TYR A 554 29.31 13.92 -40.40
C TYR A 554 30.77 14.13 -40.03
N ALA A 555 31.12 15.36 -39.60
CA ALA A 555 32.44 15.66 -39.07
C ALA A 555 32.54 15.32 -37.57
N GLN A 556 33.62 14.65 -37.23
CA GLN A 556 33.98 14.14 -35.91
C GLN A 556 34.63 15.25 -35.06
N TYR A 557 34.39 15.29 -33.74
CA TYR A 557 35.17 16.10 -32.80
C TYR A 557 35.73 15.28 -31.64
N SER A 558 36.98 15.59 -31.29
CA SER A 558 37.86 14.79 -30.43
C SER A 558 37.65 15.02 -28.93
N LEU A 559 38.07 14.02 -28.15
CA LEU A 559 38.37 14.14 -26.72
C LEU A 559 39.57 15.07 -26.48
N MET A 560 39.45 15.97 -25.50
CA MET A 560 40.55 16.57 -24.71
C MET A 560 40.01 16.97 -23.30
N PRO A 561 40.87 17.27 -22.30
CA PRO A 561 40.63 16.78 -20.94
C PRO A 561 40.10 17.84 -19.95
N SER A 562 39.97 17.38 -18.70
CA SER A 562 39.57 18.12 -17.51
C SER A 562 40.47 19.32 -17.17
N ASP A 563 39.84 20.45 -16.85
CA ASP A 563 40.29 21.37 -15.80
C ASP A 563 39.06 22.03 -15.12
N GLY A 564 39.22 22.45 -13.87
CA GLY A 564 38.09 22.70 -12.95
C GLY A 564 37.38 24.05 -13.07
N PHE A 565 36.19 24.16 -12.48
CA PHE A 565 35.53 25.44 -12.22
C PHE A 565 34.75 25.46 -10.89
N ASP A 566 34.70 26.63 -10.27
CA ASP A 566 34.27 26.90 -8.88
C ASP A 566 32.74 27.13 -8.78
N PRO A 567 32.00 26.45 -7.89
CA PRO A 567 30.55 26.54 -7.78
C PRO A 567 30.02 27.65 -6.84
N TYR A 568 30.60 28.87 -6.88
CA TYR A 568 30.09 30.01 -6.11
C TYR A 568 30.03 31.34 -6.90
N ALA A 569 29.00 31.51 -7.73
CA ALA A 569 28.69 32.80 -8.34
C ALA A 569 27.17 33.10 -8.46
N PHE A 570 26.71 33.95 -7.54
CA PHE A 570 25.60 34.91 -7.64
C PHE A 570 24.12 34.49 -7.80
N ASN A 571 23.37 34.82 -6.75
CA ASN A 571 22.01 35.35 -6.81
C ASN A 571 21.85 36.47 -7.84
N SER A 572 20.68 36.55 -8.50
CA SER A 572 19.93 37.81 -8.72
C SER A 572 18.56 37.53 -9.35
N TYR A 573 17.47 37.87 -8.64
CA TYR A 573 16.13 38.02 -9.24
C TYR A 573 16.01 39.38 -9.93
N PRO A 574 15.12 39.49 -10.93
CA PRO A 574 14.21 40.63 -10.94
C PRO A 574 12.75 40.29 -11.26
N SER A 575 11.87 40.98 -10.54
CA SER A 575 10.51 41.42 -10.90
C SER A 575 10.53 42.97 -10.78
N PRO A 576 9.55 43.79 -11.23
CA PRO A 576 8.09 43.52 -11.25
C PRO A 576 7.29 44.22 -12.40
N ASN A 577 5.99 44.44 -12.17
CA ASN A 577 5.01 45.33 -12.84
C ASN A 577 4.27 44.79 -14.09
N GLU A 578 2.98 45.08 -14.35
CA GLU A 578 1.85 45.57 -13.51
C GLU A 578 0.52 45.44 -14.31
N ASN A 579 -0.62 45.52 -13.60
CA ASN A 579 -1.98 45.97 -14.02
C ASN A 579 -3.16 44.98 -13.90
N VAL A 580 -4.30 45.55 -13.47
CA VAL A 580 -5.60 44.96 -13.10
C VAL A 580 -6.70 45.82 -13.78
N PRO A 581 -7.81 45.26 -14.29
CA PRO A 581 -9.13 45.39 -13.62
C PRO A 581 -9.94 44.05 -13.64
N MET A 582 -10.69 43.64 -12.60
CA MET A 582 -11.92 44.20 -11.98
C MET A 582 -13.16 44.23 -12.91
N LEU A 583 -14.15 43.39 -12.58
CA LEU A 583 -15.61 43.42 -12.87
C LEU A 583 -16.20 42.30 -11.96
N GLU A 584 -16.82 42.61 -10.82
CA GLU A 584 -18.25 42.94 -10.62
C GLU A 584 -19.23 41.76 -10.78
N ASP A 585 -19.76 41.34 -9.62
CA ASP A 585 -21.09 40.85 -9.27
C ASP A 585 -22.01 40.16 -10.30
N LEU A 586 -22.59 39.03 -9.86
CA LEU A 586 -24.03 38.81 -10.01
C LEU A 586 -24.56 37.83 -8.95
N GLU A 587 -25.61 38.25 -8.24
CA GLU A 587 -26.24 37.53 -7.13
C GLU A 587 -27.25 36.46 -7.57
N THR A 588 -27.47 35.47 -6.69
CA THR A 588 -28.73 34.72 -6.44
C THR A 588 -29.59 34.19 -7.62
N ASN A 589 -29.88 32.88 -7.60
CA ASN A 589 -31.16 32.44 -7.02
C ASN A 589 -31.28 30.91 -6.82
N SER A 590 -32.09 30.54 -5.83
CA SER A 590 -32.54 29.17 -5.57
C SER A 590 -33.69 28.74 -6.52
N THR A 591 -34.04 27.45 -6.54
CA THR A 591 -35.39 26.94 -6.11
C THR A 591 -35.73 25.54 -6.69
N THR A 592 -35.69 24.52 -5.82
CA THR A 592 -36.67 23.41 -5.65
C THR A 592 -37.22 22.57 -6.83
N ARG A 593 -37.01 21.24 -6.74
CA ARG A 593 -38.04 20.15 -6.88
C ARG A 593 -37.39 18.81 -6.47
N LYS A 594 -37.73 18.17 -5.34
CA LYS A 594 -38.92 17.36 -4.99
C LYS A 594 -39.20 16.14 -5.90
N THR A 595 -38.78 14.98 -5.37
CA THR A 595 -39.48 13.68 -5.28
C THR A 595 -40.10 13.03 -6.53
N MET A 596 -39.67 11.79 -6.81
CA MET A 596 -40.55 10.61 -6.71
C MET A 596 -39.74 9.37 -6.31
N ALA A 597 -40.31 8.55 -5.42
CA ALA A 597 -39.80 7.24 -5.06
C ALA A 597 -40.84 6.20 -5.49
N THR A 598 -40.38 5.05 -6.02
CA THR A 598 -41.25 3.93 -6.39
C THR A 598 -40.69 2.65 -5.79
N THR A 599 -41.31 2.21 -4.71
CA THR A 599 -40.99 0.94 -4.05
C THR A 599 -41.50 -0.22 -4.89
N LEU A 600 -40.63 -1.19 -5.19
CA LEU A 600 -41.02 -2.52 -5.63
C LEU A 600 -40.55 -3.54 -4.59
N THR A 601 -41.52 -4.08 -3.85
CA THR A 601 -41.33 -5.20 -2.93
C THR A 601 -41.22 -6.51 -3.70
N PHE A 602 -40.26 -7.36 -3.34
CA PHE A 602 -40.22 -8.75 -3.78
C PHE A 602 -39.97 -9.67 -2.58
N ASN A 603 -40.97 -10.50 -2.27
CA ASN A 603 -40.86 -11.53 -1.24
C ASN A 603 -40.12 -12.74 -1.81
N ALA A 604 -39.11 -13.24 -1.08
CA ALA A 604 -38.52 -14.56 -1.32
C ALA A 604 -38.57 -15.36 -0.01
N THR A 605 -39.36 -16.42 -0.01
CA THR A 605 -39.58 -17.31 1.13
C THR A 605 -38.37 -18.22 1.36
N PHE A 606 -37.79 -18.19 2.57
CA PHE A 606 -36.82 -19.19 3.00
C PHE A 606 -37.53 -20.48 3.43
N SER A 607 -37.19 -21.58 2.76
CA SER A 607 -37.57 -22.94 3.17
C SER A 607 -36.49 -23.51 4.08
N THR A 608 -36.90 -23.95 5.28
CA THR A 608 -36.05 -24.66 6.24
C THR A 608 -36.07 -26.16 5.98
N LEU A 609 -34.90 -26.80 5.96
CA LEU A 609 -34.78 -28.25 6.07
C LEU A 609 -33.60 -28.60 7.00
N ASP A 610 -33.94 -29.11 8.17
CA ASP A 610 -33.00 -29.58 9.19
C ASP A 610 -32.27 -30.86 8.77
N ALA A 611 -31.05 -31.04 9.29
CA ALA A 611 -30.62 -32.32 9.88
C ALA A 611 -29.25 -32.20 10.58
N ARG A 612 -29.24 -32.25 11.92
CA ARG A 612 -28.27 -33.05 12.72
C ARG A 612 -28.74 -33.20 14.17
N PRO A 613 -28.45 -34.34 14.83
CA PRO A 613 -29.15 -34.75 16.05
C PRO A 613 -28.55 -34.19 17.34
N THR A 614 -29.42 -34.10 18.34
CA THR A 614 -29.13 -33.82 19.75
C THR A 614 -28.41 -34.97 20.46
N MET A 615 -27.57 -34.63 21.42
CA MET A 615 -27.39 -35.38 22.68
C MET A 615 -27.46 -34.38 23.84
N ALA A 616 -28.15 -34.75 24.91
CA ALA A 616 -28.69 -33.81 25.90
C ALA A 616 -28.08 -33.97 27.30
N ALA A 617 -28.10 -32.86 28.06
CA ALA A 617 -28.15 -32.81 29.53
C ALA A 617 -28.58 -31.37 29.93
N THR A 618 -29.87 -31.02 29.96
CA THR A 618 -30.88 -31.22 31.04
C THR A 618 -30.77 -30.28 32.25
N SER A 619 -31.90 -29.61 32.53
CA SER A 619 -32.30 -28.91 33.77
C SER A 619 -31.63 -27.56 34.12
N SER A 620 -32.36 -26.57 34.64
CA SER A 620 -33.82 -26.41 34.71
C SER A 620 -34.25 -24.98 35.08
N MET A 621 -35.06 -24.40 34.19
CA MET A 621 -36.32 -23.68 34.47
C MET A 621 -36.44 -22.47 35.44
N LEU A 622 -37.05 -21.42 34.85
CA LEU A 622 -38.16 -20.56 35.35
C LEU A 622 -37.88 -19.21 36.06
N ASN A 623 -38.07 -18.16 35.26
CA ASN A 623 -38.99 -17.01 35.47
C ASN A 623 -38.89 -16.12 36.73
N ALA A 624 -38.37 -14.89 36.52
CA ALA A 624 -39.12 -13.61 36.44
C ALA A 624 -40.01 -13.13 37.64
N PRO A 625 -40.34 -11.81 37.77
CA PRO A 625 -39.67 -10.58 37.28
C PRO A 625 -39.65 -9.39 38.31
N HIS A 626 -39.17 -8.21 37.86
CA HIS A 626 -39.49 -6.82 38.30
C HIS A 626 -39.56 -6.42 39.79
N ALA A 627 -38.80 -5.38 40.18
CA ALA A 627 -39.34 -4.02 40.47
C ALA A 627 -38.26 -3.01 40.95
N VAL A 628 -38.61 -1.73 40.96
CA VAL A 628 -37.78 -0.54 41.26
C VAL A 628 -38.13 0.05 42.63
N ALA A 629 -37.15 0.56 43.41
CA ALA A 629 -37.32 1.68 44.37
C ALA A 629 -35.97 2.20 44.93
N GLU A 630 -35.95 3.45 45.38
CA GLU A 630 -34.76 4.20 45.83
C GLU A 630 -34.53 4.21 47.36
N ALA A 631 -33.30 4.59 47.76
CA ALA A 631 -32.80 5.28 48.97
C ALA A 631 -33.63 5.28 50.29
N PRO A 632 -32.95 5.16 51.47
CA PRO A 632 -32.48 6.41 52.11
C PRO A 632 -31.18 6.35 52.93
N THR A 633 -30.60 7.52 53.19
CA THR A 633 -29.59 7.84 54.22
C THR A 633 -30.24 8.65 55.37
N PRO A 634 -29.55 9.14 56.44
CA PRO A 634 -28.28 8.74 57.10
C PRO A 634 -28.44 8.57 58.65
N LYS A 635 -27.33 8.30 59.39
CA LYS A 635 -26.95 9.03 60.64
C LYS A 635 -25.57 8.60 61.18
N LEU A 636 -24.84 9.57 61.76
CA LEU A 636 -23.52 9.40 62.37
C LEU A 636 -23.59 8.92 63.83
N ASN A 637 -22.52 8.29 64.32
CA ASN A 637 -21.85 8.74 65.55
C ASN A 637 -20.40 8.24 65.61
N ALA A 638 -19.52 8.98 66.31
CA ALA A 638 -18.06 8.81 66.30
C ALA A 638 -17.49 8.50 67.69
N GLN A 639 -16.39 7.74 67.74
CA GLN A 639 -15.44 7.69 68.87
C GLN A 639 -13.99 7.52 68.34
N ASN A 640 -13.06 8.25 68.94
CA ASN A 640 -11.60 8.21 68.67
C ASN A 640 -10.97 6.99 69.40
N ALA A 641 -9.71 6.55 69.24
CA ALA A 641 -8.50 6.98 68.51
C ALA A 641 -7.66 5.70 68.21
N THR A 642 -6.65 5.61 67.34
CA THR A 642 -5.33 6.30 67.31
C THR A 642 -4.56 5.87 66.04
N ALA A 643 -3.58 6.68 65.57
CA ALA A 643 -2.59 6.40 64.51
C ALA A 643 -3.17 6.00 63.13
N GLU A 644 -3.02 6.76 62.04
CA GLU A 644 -1.77 7.28 61.46
C GLU A 644 -2.02 8.60 60.70
N ALA A 645 -0.98 9.43 60.56
CA ALA A 645 -1.08 10.74 59.91
C ALA A 645 -0.50 10.72 58.49
N SER A 646 -1.35 10.86 57.47
CA SER A 646 -1.12 11.61 56.20
C SER A 646 -2.06 11.13 55.07
N SER A 647 -3.36 11.44 55.15
CA SER A 647 -4.29 11.23 54.02
C SER A 647 -5.40 12.27 53.99
N SER A 648 -5.08 13.48 53.53
CA SER A 648 -6.09 14.42 53.03
C SER A 648 -5.51 15.40 52.00
N THR A 649 -5.81 15.17 50.73
CA THR A 649 -6.60 16.14 49.93
C THR A 649 -6.94 15.54 48.56
N LEU A 650 -8.24 15.43 48.30
CA LEU A 650 -8.78 15.31 46.94
C LEU A 650 -8.47 16.62 46.20
N ARG A 651 -7.38 16.66 45.42
CA ARG A 651 -7.22 17.71 44.40
C ARG A 651 -8.03 17.29 43.18
N LEU A 652 -9.07 18.06 42.83
CA LEU A 652 -9.67 17.96 41.50
C LEU A 652 -8.59 18.29 40.48
N GLU A 653 -8.26 17.34 39.61
CA GLU A 653 -7.32 17.58 38.51
C GLU A 653 -7.88 18.67 37.59
N LYS A 654 -7.04 19.65 37.21
CA LYS A 654 -7.41 20.65 36.19
C LYS A 654 -7.91 19.92 34.93
N PRO A 655 -9.03 20.35 34.33
CA PRO A 655 -9.51 19.76 33.08
C PRO A 655 -8.42 19.87 32.01
N ARG A 656 -8.37 18.86 31.13
CA ARG A 656 -7.33 18.76 30.10
C ARG A 656 -7.80 19.50 28.85
N PRO A 657 -7.06 20.50 28.34
CA PRO A 657 -7.52 21.33 27.22
C PRO A 657 -7.70 20.55 25.92
N ILE A 658 -6.92 19.48 25.71
CA ILE A 658 -7.07 18.57 24.58
C ILE A 658 -6.99 17.09 25.03
N PRO A 659 -7.66 16.13 24.36
CA PRO A 659 -7.72 14.72 24.79
C PRO A 659 -6.36 14.03 24.93
N ASN A 660 -5.37 14.54 24.19
CA ASN A 660 -4.01 14.02 24.08
C ASN A 660 -2.97 14.90 24.82
N SER A 661 -3.40 15.52 25.92
CA SER A 661 -2.55 16.26 26.87
C SER A 661 -2.63 15.67 28.28
N TYR A 662 -1.64 16.01 29.12
CA TYR A 662 -1.64 15.74 30.56
C TYR A 662 -0.91 16.85 31.33
N TRP A 663 -1.40 17.17 32.52
CA TRP A 663 -0.72 18.09 33.45
C TRP A 663 0.41 17.35 34.16
N ALA A 664 1.65 17.84 34.01
CA ALA A 664 2.82 17.34 34.72
C ALA A 664 2.97 18.03 36.08
N THR A 665 2.78 19.35 36.09
CA THR A 665 2.66 20.18 37.30
C THR A 665 1.45 21.11 37.15
N GLU A 666 1.20 21.99 38.11
CA GLU A 666 0.16 23.03 38.00
C GLU A 666 0.42 24.04 36.86
N GLN A 667 1.66 24.12 36.36
CA GLN A 667 2.12 25.09 35.36
C GLN A 667 2.71 24.45 34.10
N LEU A 668 3.06 23.15 34.11
CA LEU A 668 3.59 22.43 32.95
C LEU A 668 2.58 21.43 32.38
N LEU A 669 2.26 21.59 31.10
CA LEU A 669 1.38 20.74 30.34
C LEU A 669 2.16 19.99 29.24
N GLY A 670 2.13 18.65 29.26
CA GLY A 670 2.63 17.83 28.15
C GLY A 670 1.55 17.68 27.08
N ILE A 671 1.83 18.08 25.83
CA ILE A 671 0.85 18.06 24.73
C ILE A 671 1.39 17.40 23.45
N GLU A 672 0.48 17.04 22.55
CA GLU A 672 0.83 16.77 21.14
C GLU A 672 0.91 18.04 20.31
N TYR A 673 1.39 17.89 19.07
CA TYR A 673 1.49 19.03 18.16
C TYR A 673 0.15 19.79 18.00
N PRO A 674 0.12 21.10 18.29
CA PRO A 674 -1.15 21.83 18.42
C PRO A 674 -1.71 22.32 17.08
N TRP A 675 -0.98 22.21 15.95
CA TRP A 675 -1.31 22.90 14.71
C TRP A 675 -1.41 21.99 13.47
N ASN A 676 -2.41 22.24 12.62
CA ASN A 676 -2.48 21.78 11.23
C ASN A 676 -3.44 22.71 10.47
N PRO A 677 -2.97 23.50 9.48
CA PRO A 677 -3.82 24.44 8.76
C PRO A 677 -4.78 23.76 7.77
N ALA A 678 -4.59 22.48 7.43
CA ALA A 678 -5.42 21.77 6.44
C ALA A 678 -6.77 21.24 6.99
N ASP A 679 -6.86 20.95 8.29
CA ASP A 679 -7.97 20.14 8.83
C ASP A 679 -9.09 20.95 9.50
N GLY A 680 -8.94 22.28 9.63
CA GLY A 680 -9.84 23.22 10.35
C GLY A 680 -9.96 23.01 11.87
N THR A 681 -9.75 21.78 12.34
CA THR A 681 -9.95 21.30 13.71
C THR A 681 -8.75 21.52 14.63
N TYR A 682 -7.57 21.80 14.08
CA TYR A 682 -6.38 22.09 14.88
C TYR A 682 -6.26 23.56 15.31
N SER A 683 -6.95 24.50 14.62
CA SER A 683 -7.20 25.85 15.20
C SER A 683 -7.77 25.70 16.60
N ALA A 684 -8.82 24.88 16.75
CA ALA A 684 -9.48 24.66 18.02
C ALA A 684 -8.58 24.02 19.10
N LYS A 685 -7.50 23.31 18.74
CA LYS A 685 -6.52 22.82 19.73
C LYS A 685 -5.66 23.97 20.25
N LEU A 686 -5.15 24.80 19.36
CA LEU A 686 -4.36 25.98 19.73
C LEU A 686 -5.22 26.96 20.56
N ASP A 687 -6.45 27.20 20.12
CA ASP A 687 -7.43 28.05 20.79
C ASP A 687 -7.79 27.49 22.19
N ALA A 688 -7.96 26.17 22.34
CA ALA A 688 -8.23 25.52 23.63
C ALA A 688 -7.04 25.57 24.60
N LEU A 689 -5.80 25.53 24.09
CA LEU A 689 -4.59 25.67 24.90
C LEU A 689 -4.43 27.10 25.43
N LEU A 690 -4.60 28.09 24.54
CA LEU A 690 -4.62 29.51 24.89
C LEU A 690 -5.74 29.82 25.91
N THR A 691 -6.95 29.26 25.70
CA THR A 691 -8.08 29.39 26.64
C THR A 691 -7.80 28.75 28.01
N ALA A 692 -6.96 27.70 28.07
CA ALA A 692 -6.50 27.11 29.32
C ALA A 692 -5.33 27.86 29.98
N GLY A 693 -4.98 29.05 29.47
CA GLY A 693 -3.94 29.93 30.00
C GLY A 693 -2.52 29.58 29.58
N VAL A 694 -2.32 28.66 28.62
CA VAL A 694 -1.00 28.40 28.04
C VAL A 694 -0.54 29.63 27.27
N VAL A 695 0.56 30.23 27.69
CA VAL A 695 1.15 31.42 27.04
C VAL A 695 2.56 31.17 26.52
N THR A 696 3.23 30.11 26.99
CA THR A 696 4.58 29.73 26.54
C THR A 696 4.57 28.35 25.91
N PHE A 697 5.11 28.24 24.71
CA PHE A 697 5.18 26.99 23.93
C PHE A 697 6.63 26.55 23.74
N ILE A 698 6.93 25.30 24.12
CA ILE A 698 8.23 24.65 23.92
C ILE A 698 8.07 23.57 22.85
N ASP A 699 8.66 23.84 21.68
CA ASP A 699 8.67 22.95 20.52
C ASP A 699 9.97 22.13 20.46
N LEU A 700 9.86 20.82 20.63
CA LEU A 700 10.98 19.88 20.58
C LEU A 700 11.25 19.32 19.16
N THR A 701 10.58 19.84 18.13
CA THR A 701 10.70 19.36 16.74
C THR A 701 11.81 20.04 15.95
N GLU A 702 12.36 19.29 14.98
CA GLU A 702 13.38 19.81 14.06
C GLU A 702 12.76 20.78 13.04
N ALA A 703 13.54 21.75 12.55
CA ALA A 703 13.06 22.68 11.54
C ALA A 703 12.68 21.92 10.25
N GLY A 704 11.42 22.04 9.82
CA GLY A 704 10.86 21.29 8.69
C GLY A 704 10.23 19.94 9.05
N GLU A 705 10.30 19.48 10.31
CA GLU A 705 9.61 18.25 10.75
C GLU A 705 8.08 18.40 10.69
N LEU A 706 7.59 19.61 10.93
CA LEU A 706 6.18 20.01 11.00
C LEU A 706 5.97 21.46 10.52
N LEU A 707 4.77 21.77 10.02
CA LEU A 707 4.39 23.11 9.54
C LEU A 707 4.38 24.13 10.69
N PRO A 708 5.13 25.24 10.63
CA PRO A 708 5.25 26.17 11.75
C PRO A 708 3.92 26.81 12.13
N TYR A 709 3.75 27.05 13.44
CA TYR A 709 2.57 27.69 14.03
C TYR A 709 2.91 28.92 14.89
N SER A 710 4.20 29.16 15.14
CA SER A 710 4.66 30.38 15.81
C SER A 710 4.24 31.66 15.09
N THR A 711 4.04 31.59 13.77
CA THR A 711 3.57 32.69 12.93
C THR A 711 2.09 33.05 13.13
N CYS A 712 1.24 32.13 13.59
CA CYS A 712 -0.19 32.38 13.84
C CYS A 712 -0.56 32.41 15.34
N LEU A 713 0.38 32.09 16.25
CA LEU A 713 0.15 32.11 17.70
C LEU A 713 -0.44 33.43 18.20
N ARG A 714 0.10 34.56 17.74
CA ARG A 714 -0.37 35.90 18.13
C ARG A 714 -1.75 36.22 17.59
N ASP A 715 -2.01 35.95 16.31
CA ASP A 715 -3.34 36.11 15.70
C ASP A 715 -4.41 35.31 16.45
N HIS A 716 -4.07 34.11 16.93
CA HIS A 716 -4.97 33.29 17.75
C HIS A 716 -5.18 33.87 19.16
N ALA A 717 -4.11 34.31 19.84
CA ALA A 717 -4.22 34.98 21.14
C ALA A 717 -5.08 36.27 21.04
N SER A 718 -4.82 37.10 20.03
CA SER A 718 -5.58 38.33 19.75
C SER A 718 -7.08 38.06 19.55
N ARG A 719 -7.44 37.03 18.76
CA ARG A 719 -8.85 36.65 18.55
C ARG A 719 -9.57 36.17 19.82
N LEU A 720 -8.81 35.71 20.83
CA LEU A 720 -9.32 35.28 22.13
C LEU A 720 -9.24 36.37 23.21
N GLY A 721 -8.76 37.57 22.87
CA GLY A 721 -8.59 38.69 23.82
C GLY A 721 -7.44 38.51 24.81
N ILE A 722 -6.45 37.67 24.45
CA ILE A 722 -5.22 37.45 25.23
C ILE A 722 -4.15 38.42 24.73
N ASP A 723 -3.40 39.05 25.64
CA ASP A 723 -2.29 39.94 25.31
C ASP A 723 -1.21 39.20 24.49
N GLU A 724 -0.92 39.69 23.28
CA GLU A 724 0.08 39.08 22.40
C GLU A 724 1.51 39.20 22.96
N ASN A 725 1.77 40.18 23.84
CA ASN A 725 3.09 40.45 24.39
C ASN A 725 3.52 39.42 25.46
N ILE A 726 2.58 38.66 26.02
CA ILE A 726 2.89 37.57 26.96
C ILE A 726 3.08 36.21 26.27
N ILE A 727 2.87 36.12 24.94
CA ILE A 727 3.02 34.88 24.18
C ILE A 727 4.48 34.63 23.81
N GLU A 728 5.02 33.51 24.28
CA GLU A 728 6.38 33.06 24.03
C GLU A 728 6.40 31.71 23.28
N TYR A 729 7.37 31.57 22.37
CA TYR A 729 7.60 30.34 21.62
C TYR A 729 9.09 30.07 21.54
N HIS A 730 9.51 28.91 22.03
CA HIS A 730 10.90 28.47 22.10
C HIS A 730 11.04 27.12 21.40
N ARG A 731 12.05 26.97 20.52
CA ARG A 731 12.32 25.70 19.83
C ARG A 731 13.65 25.11 20.27
N PHE A 732 13.61 23.91 20.85
CA PHE A 732 14.77 23.16 21.32
C PHE A 732 14.79 21.79 20.60
N PRO A 733 15.37 21.71 19.40
CA PRO A 733 15.17 20.57 18.51
C PRO A 733 15.81 19.30 19.08
N ILE A 734 14.98 18.29 19.32
CA ILE A 734 15.43 16.92 19.62
C ILE A 734 14.98 16.05 18.45
N ARG A 735 15.92 15.35 17.81
CA ARG A 735 15.64 14.43 16.71
C ARG A 735 14.63 13.37 17.12
N ASP A 736 13.72 13.00 16.22
CA ASP A 736 12.62 12.11 16.58
C ASP A 736 13.09 10.75 17.14
N ARG A 737 12.35 10.28 18.17
CA ARG A 737 12.64 9.07 18.99
C ARG A 737 14.05 8.97 19.59
N SER A 738 14.85 10.04 19.50
CA SER A 738 16.25 10.10 19.94
C SER A 738 16.39 10.72 21.33
N LEU A 739 17.63 10.83 21.81
CA LEU A 739 18.01 11.66 22.96
C LEU A 739 18.35 13.09 22.52
N PRO A 740 18.33 14.07 23.44
CA PRO A 740 18.96 15.38 23.24
C PRO A 740 20.41 15.22 22.75
N HIS A 741 20.85 16.08 21.82
CA HIS A 741 22.22 16.01 21.28
C HIS A 741 23.29 16.46 22.30
N SER A 742 22.87 17.08 23.41
CA SER A 742 23.70 17.47 24.54
C SER A 742 22.84 17.60 25.79
N ILE A 743 23.45 17.46 26.98
CA ILE A 743 22.80 17.78 28.25
C ILE A 743 22.49 19.28 28.36
N GLN A 744 23.32 20.14 27.75
CA GLN A 744 23.14 21.59 27.75
C GLN A 744 21.78 22.00 27.17
N LEU A 745 21.36 21.41 26.04
CA LEU A 745 20.04 21.67 25.45
C LEU A 745 18.90 21.36 26.44
N VAL A 746 19.07 20.37 27.33
CA VAL A 746 18.07 20.07 28.37
C VAL A 746 18.10 21.14 29.46
N TYR A 747 19.28 21.58 29.89
CA TYR A 747 19.39 22.69 30.85
C TYR A 747 18.82 24.01 30.30
N ASP A 748 19.01 24.30 29.01
CA ASP A 748 18.42 25.48 28.36
C ASP A 748 16.88 25.41 28.38
N VAL A 749 16.31 24.22 28.16
CA VAL A 749 14.86 23.97 28.35
C VAL A 749 14.44 24.12 29.82
N MET A 750 15.21 23.60 30.78
CA MET A 750 14.92 23.77 32.21
C MET A 750 14.95 25.24 32.62
N ASN A 751 15.84 26.05 32.04
CA ASN A 751 15.92 27.48 32.33
C ASN A 751 14.68 28.24 31.85
N VAL A 752 14.15 27.95 30.65
CA VAL A 752 12.88 28.50 30.17
C VAL A 752 11.71 28.07 31.07
N LEU A 753 11.70 26.82 31.53
CA LEU A 753 10.67 26.32 32.45
C LEU A 753 10.74 27.00 33.83
N ARG A 754 11.95 27.18 34.38
CA ARG A 754 12.21 27.85 35.67
C ARG A 754 11.71 29.29 35.67
N ASP A 755 12.16 30.08 34.69
CA ASP A 755 11.76 31.47 34.52
C ASP A 755 10.23 31.61 34.28
N ASN A 756 9.60 30.70 33.54
CA ASN A 756 8.14 30.73 33.38
C ASN A 756 7.39 30.36 34.67
N THR A 757 7.89 29.40 35.46
CA THR A 757 7.33 29.05 36.77
C THR A 757 7.45 30.20 37.76
N GLU A 758 8.60 30.89 37.80
CA GLU A 758 8.82 32.11 38.61
C GLU A 758 7.88 33.25 38.19
N ARG A 759 7.67 33.44 36.88
CA ARG A 759 6.70 34.40 36.32
C ARG A 759 5.23 33.95 36.43
N GLY A 760 4.95 32.80 37.06
CA GLY A 760 3.60 32.30 37.28
C GLY A 760 2.87 31.79 36.03
N ARG A 761 3.57 31.60 34.91
CA ARG A 761 2.99 31.29 33.59
C ARG A 761 2.78 29.79 33.39
N ILE A 762 1.84 29.46 32.49
CA ILE A 762 1.62 28.08 32.06
C ILE A 762 2.37 27.81 30.75
N VAL A 763 3.18 26.75 30.77
CA VAL A 763 3.99 26.29 29.65
C VAL A 763 3.41 25.00 29.07
N ALA A 764 3.29 24.92 27.75
CA ALA A 764 3.05 23.68 27.04
C ALA A 764 4.32 23.18 26.35
N VAL A 765 4.73 21.95 26.65
CA VAL A 765 5.86 21.27 26.00
C VAL A 765 5.36 20.18 25.06
N HIS A 766 5.90 20.15 23.84
CA HIS A 766 5.42 19.25 22.80
C HIS A 766 6.54 18.76 21.87
N CYS A 767 6.26 17.64 21.21
CA CYS A 767 6.96 17.23 19.99
C CYS A 767 5.90 16.99 18.90
N ARG A 768 6.15 16.12 17.91
CA ARG A 768 5.08 15.62 17.02
C ARG A 768 3.99 14.91 17.82
N GLY A 769 4.38 13.84 18.52
CA GLY A 769 3.44 12.94 19.18
C GLY A 769 3.05 13.30 20.61
N GLY A 770 3.78 14.19 21.30
CA GLY A 770 3.59 14.41 22.74
C GLY A 770 3.95 13.21 23.63
N ILE A 771 4.73 12.26 23.11
CA ILE A 771 5.09 10.99 23.74
C ILE A 771 6.56 11.04 24.17
N GLY A 772 7.51 10.53 23.37
CA GLY A 772 8.90 10.30 23.80
C GLY A 772 9.68 11.55 24.23
N ARG A 773 9.92 12.48 23.28
CA ARG A 773 10.68 13.72 23.53
C ARG A 773 10.04 14.58 24.62
N THR A 774 8.72 14.72 24.58
CA THR A 774 7.91 15.43 25.60
C THR A 774 8.02 14.77 26.98
N GLY A 775 7.86 13.45 27.06
CA GLY A 775 8.01 12.70 28.32
C GLY A 775 9.41 12.78 28.90
N LEU A 776 10.46 12.79 28.06
CA LEU A 776 11.84 12.98 28.51
C LEU A 776 12.02 14.35 29.17
N VAL A 777 11.59 15.42 28.51
CA VAL A 777 11.71 16.79 29.04
C VAL A 777 10.88 16.98 30.31
N VAL A 778 9.65 16.48 30.33
CA VAL A 778 8.79 16.47 31.53
C VAL A 778 9.45 15.69 32.67
N GLY A 779 10.11 14.57 32.37
CA GLY A 779 10.82 13.76 33.37
C GLY A 779 12.00 14.51 33.99
N CYS A 780 12.81 15.15 33.14
CA CYS A 780 13.92 16.00 33.61
C CYS A 780 13.42 17.17 34.46
N TRP A 781 12.29 17.80 34.09
CA TRP A 781 11.68 18.87 34.87
C TRP A 781 11.16 18.40 36.24
N LEU A 782 10.56 17.21 36.32
CA LEU A 782 10.17 16.63 37.61
C LEU A 782 11.40 16.37 38.49
N VAL A 783 12.52 15.91 37.91
CA VAL A 783 13.78 15.75 38.65
C VAL A 783 14.36 17.10 39.12
N GLU A 784 14.29 18.14 38.29
CA GLU A 784 14.64 19.52 38.65
C GLU A 784 13.78 20.06 39.83
N ASN A 785 12.55 19.55 39.99
CA ASN A 785 11.64 19.87 41.08
C ASN A 785 11.81 18.97 42.33
N GLY A 786 12.89 18.19 42.41
CA GLY A 786 13.29 17.44 43.60
C GLY A 786 12.78 16.00 43.70
N PHE A 787 12.13 15.47 42.66
CA PHE A 787 11.85 14.03 42.55
C PHE A 787 13.11 13.27 42.10
N ASN A 788 13.26 12.01 42.49
CA ASN A 788 14.24 11.15 41.82
C ASN A 788 13.72 10.66 40.46
N GLY A 789 14.60 10.16 39.60
CA GLY A 789 14.24 9.79 38.23
C GLY A 789 13.18 8.68 38.11
N GLU A 790 13.09 7.74 39.06
CA GLU A 790 12.02 6.72 39.05
C GLU A 790 10.68 7.30 39.54
N GLU A 791 10.70 8.21 40.52
CA GLU A 791 9.50 8.95 40.95
C GLU A 791 8.95 9.82 39.82
N ALA A 792 9.82 10.54 39.10
CA ALA A 792 9.45 11.32 37.93
C ALA A 792 8.77 10.45 36.84
N LEU A 793 9.35 9.29 36.55
CA LEU A 793 8.78 8.33 35.59
C LEU A 793 7.46 7.71 36.07
N ALA A 794 7.32 7.44 37.37
CA ALA A 794 6.07 6.94 37.96
C ALA A 794 4.95 7.98 37.89
N ILE A 795 5.26 9.26 38.16
CA ILE A 795 4.32 10.39 37.99
C ILE A 795 3.89 10.51 36.53
N ILE A 796 4.81 10.47 35.56
CA ILE A 796 4.45 10.50 34.14
C ILE A 796 3.58 9.31 33.80
N ALA A 797 3.93 8.09 34.21
CA ALA A 797 3.14 6.88 33.94
C ALA A 797 1.72 6.95 34.51
N GLN A 798 1.52 7.59 35.67
CA GLN A 798 0.21 7.85 36.27
C GLN A 798 -0.58 8.88 35.44
N ARG A 799 0.01 10.05 35.12
CA ARG A 799 -0.67 11.10 34.34
C ARG A 799 -0.98 10.66 32.91
N TRP A 800 -0.11 9.83 32.33
CA TRP A 800 -0.28 9.22 31.02
C TRP A 800 -1.54 8.33 30.94
N GLN A 801 -2.04 7.82 32.08
CA GLN A 801 -3.31 7.09 32.11
C GLN A 801 -4.52 7.94 31.65
N GLY A 802 -4.47 9.27 31.74
CA GLY A 802 -5.53 10.13 31.23
C GLY A 802 -5.53 10.27 29.69
N VAL A 803 -4.37 10.10 29.05
CA VAL A 803 -4.14 10.50 27.65
C VAL A 803 -4.82 9.54 26.68
N ALA A 804 -5.64 10.05 25.76
CA ALA A 804 -6.49 9.20 24.91
C ALA A 804 -5.68 8.19 24.07
N LYS A 805 -4.53 8.59 23.52
CA LYS A 805 -3.62 7.70 22.77
C LYS A 805 -2.84 6.68 23.61
N ARG A 806 -3.01 6.59 24.94
CA ARG A 806 -2.32 5.58 25.76
C ARG A 806 -2.57 4.15 25.28
N VAL A 807 -3.73 3.92 24.67
CA VAL A 807 -4.16 2.62 24.11
C VAL A 807 -3.23 2.16 22.97
N ILE A 808 -2.62 3.12 22.26
CA ILE A 808 -1.68 2.88 21.14
C ILE A 808 -0.23 3.00 21.63
N TYR A 809 0.04 3.96 22.52
CA TYR A 809 1.36 4.22 23.11
C TYR A 809 1.27 4.01 24.63
N PRO A 810 1.54 2.81 25.16
CA PRO A 810 1.25 2.48 26.56
C PRO A 810 2.07 3.27 27.59
N HIS A 811 3.18 3.88 27.18
CA HIS A 811 4.11 4.58 28.06
C HIS A 811 4.60 5.91 27.46
N SER A 812 5.06 6.79 28.34
CA SER A 812 5.80 8.02 28.05
C SER A 812 6.92 8.13 29.11
N PRO A 813 8.19 8.38 28.79
CA PRO A 813 8.80 8.47 27.45
C PRO A 813 8.61 7.22 26.57
N GLU A 814 9.16 7.22 25.35
CA GLU A 814 8.85 6.21 24.34
C GLU A 814 9.93 5.12 24.19
N THR A 815 11.21 5.49 24.34
CA THR A 815 12.33 4.56 24.11
C THR A 815 13.09 4.25 25.41
N PRO A 816 13.66 3.04 25.58
CA PRO A 816 14.43 2.69 26.77
C PRO A 816 15.57 3.66 27.08
N ALA A 817 16.20 4.22 26.05
CA ALA A 817 17.22 5.26 26.20
C ALA A 817 16.66 6.53 26.85
N GLN A 818 15.45 6.96 26.48
CA GLN A 818 14.79 8.12 27.10
C GLN A 818 14.41 7.86 28.56
N PHE A 819 14.01 6.63 28.91
CA PHE A 819 13.81 6.23 30.31
C PHE A 819 15.13 6.26 31.11
N ALA A 820 16.22 5.72 30.57
CA ALA A 820 17.54 5.78 31.20
C ALA A 820 18.01 7.23 31.40
N PHE A 821 17.83 8.09 30.39
CA PHE A 821 18.18 9.50 30.48
C PHE A 821 17.45 10.22 31.63
N VAL A 822 16.16 9.97 31.84
CA VAL A 822 15.41 10.57 32.98
C VAL A 822 15.87 10.01 34.33
N ARG A 823 16.27 8.72 34.40
CA ARG A 823 16.83 8.12 35.62
C ARG A 823 18.17 8.73 36.02
N GLU A 824 19.00 9.01 35.03
CA GLU A 824 20.39 9.45 35.21
C GLU A 824 20.52 10.98 35.24
N PHE A 825 19.50 11.72 34.81
CA PHE A 825 19.49 13.19 34.79
C PHE A 825 19.81 13.78 36.18
N GLN A 826 20.71 14.76 36.19
CA GLN A 826 21.07 15.53 37.38
C GLN A 826 20.72 17.00 37.17
N PRO A 827 19.98 17.64 38.10
CA PRO A 827 19.73 19.07 38.07
C PRO A 827 21.03 19.88 37.97
N GLN A 828 20.97 21.04 37.30
CA GLN A 828 22.15 21.90 37.21
C GLN A 828 22.49 22.42 38.62
N SER A 829 23.73 22.18 39.06
CA SER A 829 24.17 22.67 40.37
C SER A 829 24.14 24.19 40.38
N ASN A 830 23.41 24.80 41.31
CA ASN A 830 23.48 26.25 41.54
C ASN A 830 24.91 26.60 41.98
N SER A 831 25.75 27.00 41.03
CA SER A 831 26.93 27.82 41.32
C SER A 831 26.45 29.14 41.93
N GLU A 832 27.16 29.57 42.97
CA GLU A 832 26.77 30.70 43.83
C GLU A 832 26.57 32.00 43.03
N GLY A 833 25.66 32.83 43.52
CA GLY A 833 25.12 33.95 42.73
C GLY A 833 26.12 35.06 42.43
N LEU A 834 25.87 35.75 41.32
CA LEU A 834 26.35 37.11 41.08
C LEU A 834 25.14 38.03 40.94
N ALA A 835 24.97 38.90 41.93
CA ALA A 835 24.07 40.04 41.81
C ALA A 835 24.65 41.04 40.80
N PHE A 836 23.80 41.57 39.91
CA PHE A 836 23.57 43.00 39.73
C PHE A 836 22.34 43.25 38.85
#